data_AF-A0A9D5YQC8-F1
#
_entry.id   AF-A0A9D5YQC8-F1
#
_cell.length_a   1.000
_cell.length_b   1.000
_cell.length_c   1.000
_cell.angle_alpha   90.00
_cell.angle_beta   90.00
_cell.angle_gamma   90.00
#
_symmetry.space_group_name_H-M   'P 1'
#
loop_
_entity.id
_entity.type
_entity.pdbx_description
1 polymer ?
#
loop_
_entity_poly.entity_id
_entity_poly.type
_entity_poly.pdbx_seq_one_letter_code
_entity_poly.pdbx_strand_id
1 'polypeptide(L)'
;TEQGFANAYSSSSKIALISLTEYEKNADRIGVNLGEKTQWWTRTPHNANKTVWQFISETKKIDAGSEVTSDYSYRKNRLCFYLNESFFKEVKLDTLSMGDEVKNLLLENVSLEDAKKIYSNTELIDIGYDIYTIGFASASLDKNENILAFSAFSSNYKRSAQNFTLIASVYVDDELCYINKEEFSLKECEENKIADITVDLSEFEETTSNVTVKIFAMQNFATLIPVSNVAMNGGMNDLIQKATDEYEKVEIEIPQNYQNLNNQKDAHFNVSFVYAGNESKEYTISYSLDNWETYKEEKVTLSYLTNIKKRVDLSDTNVGEYTLKVKVTASDGFKKEKESKFSVLKFYEAKMLDEYYDVGIGTPFDWYTHPKEHIKTLKDLGFTALRTTPSWNVTEKEKGEIKVPEGSNLENNIETYAEVGMNISTLLTAYGNKYYTLEPEGTERIDMYPPIEREHIDAFINYASLVPSILKSKDGKVLSFKRYEIWNEPNLSTFWGYGTKTPDPIEYIYLMNRTAAKLKKDNPDVIIAGGALANGDAGTFNDHQEYLTKMYDLGMLKYVDEYSIHPYMYPKNPDTGYRSDGMYASLSNDYVYNLTSRHFVPRKNYGGWIDISVSEVGWPTHIDVDNANKNGYGEHGRYGTSEEDQAIYLVKTLVYNDYLGISHTDIFDGYDYGEDKTYSEHNFGIIRHDYTLKPSAFALSQYNNTCSSAQYIGRVEIADDVYGYIYQSLTKPFMILWKVKMDATSESDYLYTLPLGTNAEDMIGNKIEGDVINIGTEPVYVYNIPTTLVKQAFGDISIESFKDFYSYNEYKQKLDAFLKLTDMSDGDEWLSCMNDLFAFGKAVIGEVNSGATNIDKNSFMYNLFELYGTLKRMANAYAMYDEEAPSSNAAIFNTNADIMQKKNNQKETSLLFTDAIMRYAKRHNKIANEVKKKDDFQGKTGFASMNDYLSTKLCEWAALIMQNEEVDITRALLPYAKSKLTVSKNNSYILDFTLDNMLTDPFVASVYIVDEQGNTKGEKQTINVSANSSSTVSLIGDAIDEAGSYTYYVAVKYNGKVILKQPFVITIPYTFSSID
;
A
#
# COMPACT_ATOMS: atom_id res chain seq x y z
N THR A 1 13.77 -28.34 -11.57
CA THR A 1 13.18 -29.32 -10.65
C THR A 1 14.03 -29.43 -9.41
N GLU A 2 13.39 -29.26 -8.26
CA GLU A 2 13.68 -29.85 -6.93
C GLU A 2 15.07 -30.45 -6.72
N GLN A 3 16.02 -29.65 -6.22
CA GLN A 3 17.23 -30.17 -5.56
C GLN A 3 16.91 -30.60 -4.12
N GLY A 4 16.03 -31.60 -3.99
CA GLY A 4 15.74 -32.30 -2.74
C GLY A 4 16.18 -33.78 -2.73
N PHE A 5 16.64 -34.35 -3.85
CA PHE A 5 17.04 -35.76 -3.91
C PHE A 5 18.40 -35.93 -4.59
N ALA A 6 19.37 -36.41 -3.81
CA ALA A 6 20.80 -36.45 -4.13
C ALA A 6 21.24 -37.52 -5.16
N ASN A 7 20.35 -38.12 -5.95
CA ASN A 7 20.71 -39.01 -7.05
C ASN A 7 19.57 -39.07 -8.09
N ALA A 8 19.52 -38.09 -8.99
CA ALA A 8 18.67 -38.19 -10.17
C ALA A 8 19.36 -39.07 -11.22
N TYR A 9 18.78 -40.25 -11.52
CA TYR A 9 19.17 -41.00 -12.70
C TYR A 9 18.79 -40.18 -13.96
N SER A 10 19.76 -39.90 -14.83
CA SER A 10 19.48 -39.40 -16.17
C SER A 10 19.04 -40.55 -17.09
N SER A 11 17.91 -40.42 -17.77
CA SER A 11 17.54 -41.32 -18.87
C SER A 11 17.43 -40.54 -20.17
N SER A 12 18.14 -40.98 -21.21
CA SER A 12 17.94 -40.51 -22.58
C SER A 12 16.72 -41.22 -23.18
N SER A 13 15.53 -40.61 -23.05
CA SER A 13 14.31 -41.13 -23.65
C SER A 13 13.74 -40.11 -24.62
N LYS A 14 13.50 -40.52 -25.88
CA LYS A 14 12.78 -39.74 -26.92
C LYS A 14 11.28 -39.58 -26.64
N ILE A 15 10.86 -40.02 -25.46
CA ILE A 15 9.49 -40.24 -25.07
C ILE A 15 9.38 -39.75 -23.62
N ALA A 16 8.54 -38.75 -23.38
CA ALA A 16 8.33 -38.18 -22.05
C ALA A 16 7.27 -38.99 -21.29
N LEU A 17 7.64 -39.47 -20.09
CA LEU A 17 6.70 -40.08 -19.16
C LEU A 17 5.98 -38.99 -18.37
N ILE A 18 4.67 -39.13 -18.19
CA ILE A 18 3.89 -38.13 -17.46
C ILE A 18 4.17 -38.21 -15.95
N SER A 19 4.44 -37.06 -15.31
CA SER A 19 4.48 -36.97 -13.84
C SER A 19 3.06 -37.01 -13.26
N LEU A 20 2.97 -37.26 -11.96
CA LEU A 20 1.72 -37.20 -11.21
C LEU A 20 1.00 -35.85 -11.42
N THR A 21 1.74 -34.75 -11.26
CA THR A 21 1.20 -33.38 -11.38
C THR A 21 0.77 -33.04 -12.80
N GLU A 22 1.56 -33.43 -13.81
CA GLU A 22 1.20 -33.24 -15.23
C GLU A 22 -0.06 -34.02 -15.59
N TYR A 23 -0.22 -35.22 -15.02
CA TYR A 23 -1.40 -36.04 -15.21
C TYR A 23 -2.63 -35.44 -14.52
N GLU A 24 -2.56 -35.10 -13.24
CA GLU A 24 -3.69 -34.51 -12.50
C GLU A 24 -4.25 -33.27 -13.19
N LYS A 25 -3.37 -32.43 -13.74
CA LYS A 25 -3.77 -31.22 -14.46
C LYS A 25 -4.38 -31.44 -15.84
N ASN A 26 -4.14 -32.58 -16.47
CA ASN A 26 -4.53 -32.82 -17.86
C ASN A 26 -5.28 -34.14 -18.05
N ALA A 27 -5.72 -34.80 -16.97
CA ALA A 27 -6.31 -36.14 -16.99
C ALA A 27 -7.60 -36.21 -17.84
N ASP A 28 -8.35 -35.13 -17.88
CA ASP A 28 -9.55 -34.91 -18.69
C ASP A 28 -9.25 -34.74 -20.19
N ARG A 29 -8.05 -34.24 -20.52
CA ARG A 29 -7.58 -33.98 -21.89
C ARG A 29 -6.83 -35.17 -22.51
N ILE A 30 -6.42 -36.14 -21.70
CA ILE A 30 -5.69 -37.33 -22.16
C ILE A 30 -6.71 -38.39 -22.62
N GLY A 31 -6.74 -38.65 -23.93
CA GLY A 31 -7.65 -39.61 -24.54
C GLY A 31 -7.40 -41.05 -24.07
N VAL A 32 -8.36 -41.61 -23.33
CA VAL A 32 -8.33 -43.01 -22.84
C VAL A 32 -9.10 -43.88 -23.83
N ASN A 33 -8.39 -44.57 -24.73
CA ASN A 33 -8.99 -45.63 -25.55
C ASN A 33 -8.12 -46.89 -25.53
N LEU A 34 -7.94 -47.44 -24.35
CA LEU A 34 -7.24 -48.69 -24.10
C LEU A 34 -8.14 -49.50 -23.16
N GLY A 35 -8.54 -50.70 -23.60
CA GLY A 35 -9.64 -51.49 -23.04
C GLY A 35 -9.74 -51.53 -21.51
N GLU A 36 -10.95 -51.71 -21.01
CA GLU A 36 -11.48 -51.35 -19.67
C GLU A 36 -10.75 -51.87 -18.42
N LYS A 37 -9.56 -52.48 -18.48
CA LYS A 37 -8.90 -53.11 -17.32
C LYS A 37 -7.39 -52.88 -17.19
N THR A 38 -6.82 -51.87 -17.85
CA THR A 38 -5.38 -51.58 -17.77
C THR A 38 -5.05 -50.40 -16.86
N GLN A 39 -4.23 -50.64 -15.83
CA GLN A 39 -3.69 -49.60 -14.94
C GLN A 39 -2.33 -49.10 -15.45
N TRP A 40 -1.97 -47.84 -15.19
CA TRP A 40 -0.72 -47.22 -15.69
C TRP A 40 0.13 -46.64 -14.57
N TRP A 41 1.44 -46.48 -14.77
CA TRP A 41 2.34 -45.82 -13.81
C TRP A 41 2.70 -44.41 -14.25
N THR A 42 2.76 -43.48 -13.30
CA THR A 42 3.40 -42.17 -13.52
C THR A 42 4.91 -42.28 -13.24
N ARG A 43 5.70 -41.31 -13.71
CA ARG A 43 7.15 -41.28 -13.38
C ARG A 43 7.45 -40.74 -11.98
N THR A 44 6.47 -40.16 -11.30
CA THR A 44 6.66 -39.59 -9.96
C THR A 44 6.82 -40.73 -8.94
N PRO A 45 7.92 -40.77 -8.18
CA PRO A 45 8.11 -41.78 -7.14
C PRO A 45 7.09 -41.57 -6.01
N HIS A 46 6.59 -42.66 -5.43
CA HIS A 46 5.79 -42.59 -4.21
C HIS A 46 6.73 -42.60 -2.99
N ASN A 47 6.36 -41.89 -1.93
CA ASN A 47 7.19 -41.72 -0.73
C ASN A 47 7.26 -42.98 0.15
N ALA A 48 6.24 -43.83 0.14
CA ALA A 48 6.25 -45.14 0.77
C ALA A 48 7.19 -46.13 0.05
N ASN A 49 7.95 -46.89 0.84
CA ASN A 49 8.97 -47.82 0.35
C ASN A 49 8.37 -48.88 -0.59
N LYS A 50 8.95 -49.03 -1.78
CA LYS A 50 8.52 -49.96 -2.84
C LYS A 50 7.10 -49.74 -3.39
N THR A 51 6.52 -48.55 -3.29
CA THR A 51 5.20 -48.21 -3.87
C THR A 51 5.36 -47.25 -5.06
N VAL A 52 4.38 -47.22 -5.97
CA VAL A 52 4.32 -46.26 -7.09
C VAL A 52 2.91 -45.70 -7.26
N TRP A 53 2.81 -44.47 -7.78
CA TRP A 53 1.52 -43.90 -8.18
C TRP A 53 1.02 -44.61 -9.45
N GLN A 54 -0.18 -45.18 -9.34
CA GLN A 54 -0.87 -45.82 -10.46
C GLN A 54 -2.11 -45.04 -10.85
N PHE A 55 -2.40 -44.97 -12.14
CA PHE A 55 -3.68 -44.52 -12.65
C PHE A 55 -4.56 -45.73 -13.01
N ILE A 56 -5.81 -45.69 -12.57
CA ILE A 56 -6.80 -46.73 -12.85
C ILE A 56 -7.74 -46.23 -13.93
N SER A 57 -7.60 -46.77 -15.15
CA SER A 57 -8.31 -46.28 -16.34
C SER A 57 -9.83 -46.33 -16.21
N GLU A 58 -10.36 -47.35 -15.52
CA GLU A 58 -11.80 -47.56 -15.30
C GLU A 58 -12.41 -46.48 -14.41
N THR A 59 -11.73 -46.08 -13.33
CA THR A 59 -12.25 -45.12 -12.35
C THR A 59 -11.80 -43.69 -12.62
N LYS A 60 -10.85 -43.52 -13.54
CA LYS A 60 -10.14 -42.27 -13.79
C LYS A 60 -9.53 -41.65 -12.53
N LYS A 61 -9.10 -42.49 -11.58
CA LYS A 61 -8.45 -42.06 -10.34
C LYS A 61 -6.99 -42.49 -10.29
N ILE A 62 -6.22 -41.73 -9.52
CA ILE A 62 -4.86 -42.09 -9.13
C ILE A 62 -4.91 -42.75 -7.75
N ASP A 63 -4.12 -43.79 -7.59
CA ASP A 63 -3.99 -44.55 -6.35
C ASP A 63 -2.53 -44.91 -6.09
N ALA A 64 -2.16 -45.10 -4.83
CA ALA A 64 -0.83 -45.59 -4.43
C ALA A 64 -0.78 -47.11 -4.60
N GLY A 65 -0.51 -47.56 -5.82
CA GLY A 65 -0.81 -48.91 -6.24
C GLY A 65 0.26 -49.95 -5.94
N SER A 66 0.19 -50.54 -4.73
CA SER A 66 0.78 -51.83 -4.30
C SER A 66 2.30 -52.00 -4.47
N GLU A 67 2.92 -52.85 -3.65
CA GLU A 67 4.36 -53.05 -3.72
C GLU A 67 4.83 -53.48 -5.13
N VAL A 68 5.85 -52.80 -5.65
CA VAL A 68 6.46 -53.03 -6.98
C VAL A 68 6.96 -54.47 -7.14
N THR A 69 7.13 -55.19 -6.02
CA THR A 69 7.55 -56.60 -5.95
C THR A 69 6.40 -57.62 -6.05
N SER A 70 5.14 -57.20 -6.14
CA SER A 70 4.00 -58.11 -6.31
C SER A 70 3.82 -58.55 -7.76
N ASP A 71 3.35 -59.78 -8.01
CA ASP A 71 3.07 -60.28 -9.38
C ASP A 71 2.06 -59.41 -10.16
N TYR A 72 1.28 -58.58 -9.44
CA TYR A 72 0.34 -57.64 -10.00
C TYR A 72 1.02 -56.44 -10.69
N SER A 73 2.27 -56.11 -10.32
CA SER A 73 3.02 -54.97 -10.86
C SER A 73 3.37 -55.14 -12.35
N TYR A 74 3.50 -56.38 -12.83
CA TYR A 74 3.79 -56.70 -14.23
C TYR A 74 2.64 -56.44 -15.21
N ARG A 75 1.46 -56.03 -14.74
CA ARG A 75 0.26 -55.79 -15.58
C ARG A 75 -0.03 -54.31 -15.86
N LYS A 76 0.89 -53.39 -15.53
CA LYS A 76 0.67 -51.94 -15.66
C LYS A 76 1.52 -51.30 -16.77
N ASN A 77 0.92 -50.42 -17.60
CA ASN A 77 1.58 -49.77 -18.74
C ASN A 77 2.17 -48.38 -18.39
N ARG A 78 3.08 -47.84 -19.22
CA ARG A 78 3.62 -46.48 -19.08
C ARG A 78 3.21 -45.62 -20.27
N LEU A 79 2.63 -44.44 -19.99
CA LEU A 79 2.23 -43.49 -21.02
C LEU A 79 3.31 -42.47 -21.34
N CYS A 80 3.28 -42.10 -22.61
CA CYS A 80 4.41 -41.64 -23.38
C CYS A 80 3.85 -40.68 -24.44
N PHE A 81 4.20 -39.39 -24.37
CA PHE A 81 3.77 -38.40 -25.37
C PHE A 81 4.86 -38.17 -26.42
N TYR A 82 4.41 -37.95 -27.66
CA TYR A 82 5.24 -37.54 -28.79
C TYR A 82 4.77 -36.16 -29.25
N LEU A 83 5.63 -35.15 -29.15
CA LEU A 83 5.37 -33.82 -29.69
C LEU A 83 5.80 -33.82 -31.16
N ASN A 84 4.90 -33.40 -32.06
CA ASN A 84 5.19 -33.36 -33.49
C ASN A 84 5.78 -31.99 -33.88
N GLU A 85 6.42 -31.94 -35.06
CA GLU A 85 7.11 -30.76 -35.56
C GLU A 85 6.19 -29.53 -35.71
N SER A 86 4.92 -29.73 -36.07
CA SER A 86 3.93 -28.65 -36.20
C SER A 86 3.66 -27.90 -34.89
N PHE A 87 3.73 -28.59 -33.74
CA PHE A 87 3.56 -27.94 -32.44
C PHE A 87 4.60 -26.83 -32.24
N PHE A 88 5.86 -27.10 -32.59
CA PHE A 88 6.96 -26.16 -32.43
C PHE A 88 6.94 -24.99 -33.44
N LYS A 89 6.14 -25.11 -34.52
CA LYS A 89 5.95 -24.06 -35.52
C LYS A 89 4.79 -23.10 -35.19
N GLU A 90 3.84 -23.56 -34.39
CA GLU A 90 2.59 -22.84 -34.10
C GLU A 90 2.50 -22.33 -32.66
N VAL A 91 3.22 -22.98 -31.73
CA VAL A 91 3.16 -22.67 -30.31
C VAL A 91 4.48 -22.04 -29.88
N LYS A 92 4.41 -20.76 -29.49
CA LYS A 92 5.52 -20.04 -28.90
C LYS A 92 5.82 -20.60 -27.51
N LEU A 93 7.06 -21.03 -27.29
CA LEU A 93 7.56 -21.53 -26.02
C LEU A 93 8.40 -20.45 -25.32
N ASP A 94 8.36 -20.40 -23.99
CA ASP A 94 9.12 -19.40 -23.23
C ASP A 94 10.63 -19.70 -23.29
N THR A 95 11.40 -18.80 -23.89
CA THR A 95 12.84 -18.98 -24.13
C THR A 95 13.67 -18.90 -22.85
N LEU A 96 13.17 -18.22 -21.81
CA LEU A 96 13.85 -18.10 -20.52
C LEU A 96 13.73 -19.37 -19.66
N SER A 97 12.67 -20.15 -19.86
CA SER A 97 12.39 -21.35 -19.05
C SER A 97 12.50 -22.68 -19.82
N MET A 98 12.57 -22.66 -21.15
CA MET A 98 12.82 -23.86 -21.95
C MET A 98 14.25 -24.37 -21.78
N GLY A 99 14.40 -25.68 -21.55
CA GLY A 99 15.72 -26.31 -21.41
C GLY A 99 16.45 -26.48 -22.75
N ASP A 100 17.77 -26.62 -22.69
CA ASP A 100 18.65 -26.68 -23.86
C ASP A 100 18.28 -27.78 -24.87
N GLU A 101 17.72 -28.91 -24.43
CA GLU A 101 17.30 -29.97 -25.36
C GLU A 101 16.04 -29.64 -26.15
N VAL A 102 15.18 -28.77 -25.62
CA VAL A 102 14.04 -28.24 -26.39
C VAL A 102 14.54 -27.21 -27.40
N LYS A 103 15.53 -26.40 -27.02
CA LYS A 103 16.23 -25.47 -27.94
C LYS A 103 16.92 -26.24 -29.07
N ASN A 104 17.64 -27.32 -28.76
CA ASN A 104 18.27 -28.19 -29.77
C ASN A 104 17.25 -28.86 -30.68
N LEU A 105 16.14 -29.36 -30.15
CA LEU A 105 15.06 -29.92 -30.97
C LEU A 105 14.39 -28.87 -31.87
N LEU A 106 14.21 -27.63 -31.37
CA LEU A 106 13.75 -26.51 -32.18
C LEU A 106 14.73 -26.23 -33.32
N LEU A 107 16.03 -26.14 -33.02
CA LEU A 107 17.06 -25.93 -34.02
C LEU A 107 17.10 -27.06 -35.04
N GLU A 108 16.95 -28.32 -34.63
CA GLU A 108 16.98 -29.51 -35.49
C GLU A 108 15.77 -29.60 -36.43
N ASN A 109 14.58 -29.17 -35.98
CA ASN A 109 13.32 -29.51 -36.65
C ASN A 109 12.51 -28.29 -37.12
N VAL A 110 12.92 -27.05 -36.79
CA VAL A 110 12.23 -25.83 -37.23
C VAL A 110 13.20 -24.95 -38.02
N SER A 111 12.74 -24.46 -39.19
CA SER A 111 13.55 -23.53 -39.99
C SER A 111 13.59 -22.16 -39.33
N LEU A 112 14.66 -21.38 -39.55
CA LEU A 112 14.72 -20.00 -39.05
C LEU A 112 13.51 -19.17 -39.53
N GLU A 113 13.06 -19.38 -40.76
CA GLU A 113 11.92 -18.67 -41.33
C GLU A 113 10.57 -19.07 -40.71
N ASP A 114 10.43 -20.32 -40.27
CA ASP A 114 9.26 -20.73 -39.49
C ASP A 114 9.34 -20.24 -38.05
N ALA A 115 10.52 -20.26 -37.44
CA ALA A 115 10.72 -19.76 -36.07
C ALA A 115 10.49 -18.24 -35.99
N LYS A 116 10.92 -17.46 -37.00
CA LYS A 116 10.68 -16.01 -37.09
C LYS A 116 9.21 -15.60 -37.10
N LYS A 117 8.30 -16.51 -37.45
CA LYS A 117 6.85 -16.23 -37.44
C LYS A 117 6.31 -16.06 -36.02
N ILE A 118 6.96 -16.67 -35.02
CA ILE A 118 6.47 -16.73 -33.64
C ILE A 118 7.50 -16.32 -32.58
N TYR A 119 8.78 -16.18 -32.92
CA TYR A 119 9.85 -15.72 -32.03
C TYR A 119 10.49 -14.42 -32.54
N SER A 120 10.81 -13.50 -31.63
CA SER A 120 11.57 -12.28 -31.92
C SER A 120 13.06 -12.59 -32.17
N ASN A 121 13.80 -11.65 -32.77
CA ASN A 121 15.23 -11.84 -33.05
C ASN A 121 16.06 -12.16 -31.79
N THR A 122 15.75 -11.54 -30.66
CA THR A 122 16.43 -11.82 -29.38
C THR A 122 16.15 -13.25 -28.90
N GLU A 123 14.91 -13.68 -29.00
CA GLU A 123 14.48 -15.04 -28.63
C GLU A 123 15.09 -16.10 -29.56
N LEU A 124 15.21 -15.80 -30.86
CA LEU A 124 15.86 -16.69 -31.83
C LEU A 124 17.35 -16.88 -31.54
N ILE A 125 18.06 -15.81 -31.17
CA ILE A 125 19.46 -15.88 -30.73
C ILE A 125 19.56 -16.74 -29.46
N ASP A 126 18.65 -16.57 -28.51
CA ASP A 126 18.65 -17.34 -27.25
C ASP A 126 18.32 -18.84 -27.45
N ILE A 127 17.54 -19.17 -28.49
CA ILE A 127 17.31 -20.55 -28.92
C ILE A 127 18.57 -21.13 -29.63
N GLY A 128 19.48 -20.28 -30.11
CA GLY A 128 20.72 -20.66 -30.79
C GLY A 128 20.64 -20.61 -32.31
N TYR A 129 19.64 -19.93 -32.89
CA TYR A 129 19.60 -19.69 -34.32
C TYR A 129 20.66 -18.67 -34.72
N ASP A 130 21.42 -18.99 -35.76
CA ASP A 130 22.21 -17.99 -36.47
C ASP A 130 21.23 -17.05 -37.20
N ILE A 131 21.27 -15.76 -36.88
CA ILE A 131 20.45 -14.72 -37.53
C ILE A 131 21.24 -13.89 -38.56
N TYR A 132 22.56 -14.09 -38.70
CA TYR A 132 23.40 -13.39 -39.67
C TYR A 132 23.19 -13.95 -41.07
N THR A 133 22.83 -13.14 -42.05
CA THR A 133 22.33 -13.62 -43.35
C THR A 133 23.29 -14.55 -44.12
N ILE A 134 24.62 -14.50 -43.90
CA ILE A 134 25.60 -15.49 -44.40
C ILE A 134 26.68 -15.72 -43.34
N GLY A 135 26.98 -16.98 -43.03
CA GLY A 135 28.11 -17.33 -42.16
C GLY A 135 29.42 -17.39 -42.95
N PHE A 136 30.50 -16.83 -42.40
CA PHE A 136 31.86 -16.94 -42.96
C PHE A 136 32.82 -17.49 -41.90
N ALA A 137 33.67 -18.45 -42.28
CA ALA A 137 34.65 -19.08 -41.41
C ALA A 137 36.00 -19.27 -42.12
N SER A 138 37.07 -19.35 -41.33
CA SER A 138 38.45 -19.60 -41.81
C SER A 138 38.90 -18.70 -42.96
N ALA A 139 38.59 -17.41 -42.87
CA ALA A 139 39.06 -16.42 -43.83
C ALA A 139 40.60 -16.44 -43.93
N SER A 140 41.11 -16.46 -45.15
CA SER A 140 42.53 -16.48 -45.49
C SER A 140 42.82 -15.47 -46.58
N LEU A 141 44.05 -14.96 -46.57
CA LEU A 141 44.52 -13.95 -47.49
C LEU A 141 45.92 -14.33 -47.96
N ASP A 142 46.10 -14.53 -49.26
CA ASP A 142 47.36 -14.94 -49.87
C ASP A 142 47.79 -13.91 -50.93
N LYS A 143 49.03 -13.43 -50.84
CA LYS A 143 49.62 -12.55 -51.87
C LYS A 143 50.60 -13.37 -52.72
N ASN A 144 50.36 -13.42 -54.03
CA ASN A 144 51.25 -14.04 -55.00
C ASN A 144 51.61 -13.01 -56.08
N GLU A 145 52.87 -12.57 -56.08
CA GLU A 145 53.33 -11.41 -56.87
C GLU A 145 52.43 -10.20 -56.64
N ASN A 146 51.72 -9.76 -57.68
CA ASN A 146 50.82 -8.61 -57.66
C ASN A 146 49.37 -8.97 -57.34
N ILE A 147 49.03 -10.25 -57.28
CA ILE A 147 47.66 -10.66 -57.05
C ILE A 147 47.48 -10.97 -55.56
N LEU A 148 46.51 -10.28 -54.95
CA LEU A 148 46.03 -10.57 -53.61
C LEU A 148 44.74 -11.38 -53.69
N ALA A 149 44.72 -12.58 -53.11
CA ALA A 149 43.57 -13.47 -53.11
C ALA A 149 43.01 -13.60 -51.69
N PHE A 150 41.74 -13.23 -51.51
CA PHE A 150 40.97 -13.55 -50.32
C PHE A 150 40.17 -14.83 -50.56
N SER A 151 40.07 -15.69 -49.55
CA SER A 151 39.13 -16.80 -49.56
C SER A 151 38.58 -17.09 -48.16
N ALA A 152 37.30 -17.40 -48.07
CA ALA A 152 36.65 -17.83 -46.83
C ALA A 152 35.63 -18.93 -47.10
N PHE A 153 35.38 -19.78 -46.10
CA PHE A 153 34.27 -20.72 -46.16
C PHE A 153 32.98 -19.99 -45.84
N SER A 154 32.07 -19.93 -46.80
CA SER A 154 30.72 -19.39 -46.66
C SER A 154 29.69 -20.50 -46.42
N SER A 155 28.69 -20.22 -45.59
CA SER A 155 27.62 -21.16 -45.24
C SER A 155 26.25 -20.49 -45.19
N ASN A 156 25.24 -21.19 -45.68
CA ASN A 156 23.82 -20.83 -45.72
C ASN A 156 22.99 -21.83 -44.90
N TYR A 157 23.39 -22.00 -43.64
CA TYR A 157 22.86 -23.04 -42.75
C TYR A 157 21.37 -22.84 -42.46
N LYS A 158 20.56 -23.88 -42.71
CA LYS A 158 19.11 -23.93 -42.40
C LYS A 158 18.27 -22.78 -42.95
N ARG A 159 18.66 -22.26 -44.11
CA ARG A 159 17.97 -21.19 -44.84
C ARG A 159 17.85 -21.52 -46.31
N SER A 160 16.81 -20.98 -46.95
CA SER A 160 16.60 -21.05 -48.40
C SER A 160 17.80 -20.54 -49.17
N ALA A 161 17.94 -20.93 -50.44
CA ALA A 161 19.04 -20.48 -51.30
C ALA A 161 19.16 -18.95 -51.35
N GLN A 162 20.39 -18.45 -51.29
CA GLN A 162 20.71 -17.03 -51.19
C GLN A 162 21.84 -16.65 -52.13
N ASN A 163 21.77 -15.47 -52.72
CA ASN A 163 22.86 -14.90 -53.51
C ASN A 163 23.53 -13.78 -52.73
N PHE A 164 24.84 -13.65 -52.85
CA PHE A 164 25.59 -12.54 -52.35
C PHE A 164 26.78 -12.20 -53.23
N THR A 165 27.27 -10.99 -53.08
CA THR A 165 28.46 -10.49 -53.75
C THR A 165 29.55 -10.29 -52.72
N LEU A 166 30.72 -10.91 -52.92
CA LEU A 166 31.95 -10.46 -52.29
C LEU A 166 32.46 -9.21 -53.00
N ILE A 167 32.88 -8.22 -52.24
CA ILE A 167 33.39 -6.95 -52.76
C ILE A 167 34.78 -6.75 -52.17
N ALA A 168 35.79 -6.65 -53.04
CA ALA A 168 37.16 -6.33 -52.68
C ALA A 168 37.49 -4.92 -53.16
N SER A 169 38.02 -4.08 -52.28
CA SER A 169 38.30 -2.68 -52.59
C SER A 169 39.71 -2.28 -52.26
N VAL A 170 40.35 -1.54 -53.16
CA VAL A 170 41.75 -1.12 -53.09
C VAL A 170 41.85 0.38 -52.96
N TYR A 171 42.63 0.79 -51.98
CA TYR A 171 42.89 2.18 -51.65
C TYR A 171 44.37 2.48 -51.81
N VAL A 172 44.73 3.65 -52.31
CA VAL A 172 46.11 4.16 -52.40
C VAL A 172 46.13 5.53 -51.72
N ASP A 173 46.94 5.68 -50.66
CA ASP A 173 46.97 6.87 -49.80
C ASP A 173 45.56 7.28 -49.30
N ASP A 174 44.79 6.28 -48.89
CA ASP A 174 43.41 6.37 -48.39
C ASP A 174 42.31 6.74 -49.40
N GLU A 175 42.66 7.07 -50.66
CA GLU A 175 41.68 7.22 -51.76
C GLU A 175 41.36 5.88 -52.42
N LEU A 176 40.09 5.61 -52.73
CA LEU A 176 39.73 4.41 -53.48
C LEU A 176 40.19 4.50 -54.93
N CYS A 177 40.97 3.52 -55.37
CA CYS A 177 41.42 3.43 -56.76
C CYS A 177 40.77 2.30 -57.55
N TYR A 178 40.43 1.18 -56.91
CA TYR A 178 39.96 -0.01 -57.62
C TYR A 178 38.97 -0.85 -56.80
N ILE A 179 38.00 -1.48 -57.47
CA ILE A 179 37.04 -2.41 -56.87
C ILE A 179 36.95 -3.67 -57.74
N ASN A 180 37.05 -4.84 -57.12
CA ASN A 180 36.61 -6.09 -57.71
C ASN A 180 35.33 -6.60 -56.99
N LYS A 181 34.49 -7.33 -57.72
CA LYS A 181 33.27 -7.94 -57.19
C LYS A 181 33.12 -9.34 -57.74
N GLU A 182 32.76 -10.28 -56.87
CA GLU A 182 32.51 -11.68 -57.22
C GLU A 182 31.16 -12.13 -56.66
N GLU A 183 30.31 -12.69 -57.50
CA GLU A 183 28.97 -13.14 -57.10
C GLU A 183 28.97 -14.62 -56.72
N PHE A 184 28.29 -14.93 -55.62
CA PHE A 184 28.18 -16.24 -55.03
C PHE A 184 26.72 -16.59 -54.77
N SER A 185 26.30 -17.75 -55.26
CA SER A 185 25.02 -18.36 -54.88
C SER A 185 25.27 -19.47 -53.88
N LEU A 186 24.69 -19.37 -52.69
CA LEU A 186 24.60 -20.47 -51.74
C LEU A 186 23.27 -21.20 -51.90
N LYS A 187 23.33 -22.52 -52.05
CA LYS A 187 22.14 -23.37 -52.04
C LYS A 187 21.55 -23.44 -50.62
N GLU A 188 20.32 -23.92 -50.54
CA GLU A 188 19.67 -24.17 -49.26
C GLU A 188 20.52 -25.14 -48.42
N CYS A 189 20.80 -24.75 -47.17
CA CYS A 189 21.65 -25.51 -46.23
C CYS A 189 23.08 -25.79 -46.71
N GLU A 190 23.63 -25.04 -47.67
CA GLU A 190 24.99 -25.24 -48.16
C GLU A 190 26.02 -24.80 -47.11
N GLU A 191 26.97 -25.68 -46.76
CA GLU A 191 28.05 -25.39 -45.82
C GLU A 191 29.41 -25.46 -46.51
N ASN A 192 30.37 -24.66 -46.02
CA ASN A 192 31.77 -24.66 -46.46
C ASN A 192 32.00 -24.40 -47.95
N LYS A 193 31.14 -23.61 -48.59
CA LYS A 193 31.40 -23.14 -49.96
C LYS A 193 32.50 -22.09 -49.92
N ILE A 194 33.60 -22.33 -50.62
CA ILE A 194 34.66 -21.32 -50.74
C ILE A 194 34.10 -20.13 -51.50
N ALA A 195 34.15 -18.97 -50.86
CA ALA A 195 33.89 -17.68 -51.45
C ALA A 195 35.21 -16.91 -51.50
N ASP A 196 35.67 -16.64 -52.71
CA ASP A 196 36.97 -16.06 -52.99
C ASP A 196 36.88 -14.81 -53.86
N ILE A 197 37.85 -13.92 -53.71
CA ILE A 197 37.95 -12.74 -54.54
C ILE A 197 39.41 -12.32 -54.67
N THR A 198 39.83 -12.01 -55.88
CA THR A 198 41.21 -11.59 -56.17
C THR A 198 41.29 -10.12 -56.53
N VAL A 199 42.42 -9.50 -56.29
CA VAL A 199 42.73 -8.12 -56.65
C VAL A 199 44.11 -8.09 -57.29
N ASP A 200 44.22 -7.52 -58.48
CA ASP A 200 45.51 -7.24 -59.12
C ASP A 200 46.04 -5.87 -58.67
N LEU A 201 47.26 -5.87 -58.13
CA LEU A 201 47.95 -4.69 -57.62
C LEU A 201 49.07 -4.20 -58.55
N SER A 202 49.21 -4.76 -59.75
CA SER A 202 50.33 -4.46 -60.66
C SER A 202 50.42 -2.98 -61.05
N GLU A 203 49.29 -2.28 -61.10
CA GLU A 203 49.23 -0.84 -61.41
C GLU A 203 49.69 0.05 -60.24
N PHE A 204 49.94 -0.54 -59.05
CA PHE A 204 50.31 0.16 -57.82
C PHE A 204 51.71 -0.23 -57.30
N GLU A 205 52.50 -1.01 -58.04
CA GLU A 205 53.84 -1.46 -57.63
C GLU A 205 54.91 -0.35 -57.67
N GLU A 206 54.74 0.66 -58.53
CA GLU A 206 55.71 1.75 -58.70
C GLU A 206 55.42 2.99 -57.83
N THR A 207 54.35 2.98 -57.02
CA THR A 207 53.97 4.12 -56.17
C THR A 207 54.64 4.04 -54.80
N THR A 208 55.10 5.18 -54.27
CA THR A 208 55.59 5.29 -52.87
C THR A 208 54.46 5.38 -51.84
N SER A 209 53.27 4.94 -52.21
CA SER A 209 51.98 5.20 -51.56
C SER A 209 51.50 4.02 -50.71
N ASN A 210 50.68 4.27 -49.68
CA ASN A 210 50.11 3.22 -48.82
C ASN A 210 48.91 2.54 -49.49
N VAL A 211 48.99 1.22 -49.70
CA VAL A 211 47.91 0.45 -50.33
C VAL A 211 47.13 -0.39 -49.30
N THR A 212 45.81 -0.23 -49.24
CA THR A 212 44.92 -0.97 -48.32
C THR A 212 43.85 -1.75 -49.11
N VAL A 213 43.51 -2.98 -48.69
CA VAL A 213 42.44 -3.79 -49.31
C VAL A 213 41.38 -4.22 -48.29
N LYS A 214 40.08 -4.12 -48.63
CA LYS A 214 38.95 -4.53 -47.76
C LYS A 214 37.95 -5.44 -48.44
N ILE A 215 37.39 -6.39 -47.69
CA ILE A 215 36.47 -7.42 -48.19
C ILE A 215 35.12 -7.37 -47.46
N PHE A 216 34.02 -7.34 -48.20
CA PHE A 216 32.64 -7.34 -47.69
C PHE A 216 31.79 -8.40 -48.37
N ALA A 217 30.70 -8.83 -47.72
CA ALA A 217 29.65 -9.63 -48.32
C ALA A 217 28.32 -8.86 -48.36
N MET A 218 27.63 -8.92 -49.49
CA MET A 218 26.38 -8.19 -49.72
C MET A 218 25.34 -9.08 -50.39
N GLN A 219 24.20 -9.36 -49.75
CA GLN A 219 23.10 -10.11 -50.40
C GLN A 219 22.14 -9.23 -51.18
N ASN A 220 21.82 -8.08 -50.59
CA ASN A 220 21.05 -7.00 -51.18
C ASN A 220 21.54 -5.71 -50.55
N PHE A 221 21.10 -4.57 -51.09
CA PHE A 221 21.56 -3.26 -50.64
C PHE A 221 21.37 -3.02 -49.13
N ALA A 222 20.42 -3.72 -48.47
CA ALA A 222 20.11 -3.55 -47.04
C ALA A 222 20.95 -4.39 -46.05
N THR A 223 21.85 -5.24 -46.55
CA THR A 223 22.49 -6.28 -45.74
C THR A 223 24.00 -6.36 -45.98
N LEU A 224 24.69 -5.21 -45.87
CA LEU A 224 26.14 -5.17 -45.96
C LEU A 224 26.77 -5.72 -44.68
N ILE A 225 27.50 -6.84 -44.78
CA ILE A 225 28.10 -7.53 -43.64
C ILE A 225 29.62 -7.62 -43.85
N PRO A 226 30.45 -7.14 -42.90
CA PRO A 226 31.89 -7.35 -42.97
C PRO A 226 32.22 -8.85 -42.78
N VAL A 227 33.10 -9.38 -43.62
CA VAL A 227 33.59 -10.76 -43.47
C VAL A 227 34.69 -10.76 -42.40
N SER A 228 34.29 -10.93 -41.14
CA SER A 228 35.09 -11.06 -39.90
C SER A 228 36.55 -10.55 -39.90
N ASN A 229 36.88 -9.58 -39.05
CA ASN A 229 38.21 -9.15 -38.53
C ASN A 229 39.45 -9.09 -39.46
N VAL A 230 39.37 -9.31 -40.77
CA VAL A 230 40.46 -9.03 -41.71
C VAL A 230 40.44 -7.54 -42.04
N ALA A 231 40.96 -6.74 -41.12
CA ALA A 231 41.34 -5.35 -41.34
C ALA A 231 42.85 -5.24 -41.08
N MET A 232 43.63 -4.89 -42.11
CA MET A 232 44.96 -4.32 -41.88
C MET A 232 44.81 -2.80 -41.73
N ASN A 233 45.42 -2.22 -40.71
CA ASN A 233 45.43 -0.76 -40.47
C ASN A 233 46.18 -0.06 -41.62
N GLY A 234 45.71 1.06 -42.18
CA GLY A 234 44.64 1.96 -41.70
C GLY A 234 43.86 2.63 -42.84
N GLY A 235 42.84 3.41 -42.45
CA GLY A 235 42.53 4.67 -43.15
C GLY A 235 41.36 4.76 -44.14
N MET A 236 40.46 3.77 -44.21
CA MET A 236 39.08 3.83 -44.77
C MET A 236 38.53 5.21 -45.24
N ASN A 237 38.50 5.56 -46.54
CA ASN A 237 37.29 6.04 -47.26
C ASN A 237 37.54 6.63 -48.67
N ASP A 238 37.09 5.87 -49.67
CA ASP A 238 36.30 6.34 -50.83
C ASP A 238 35.68 5.18 -51.62
N LEU A 239 35.31 4.09 -50.92
CA LEU A 239 34.36 3.12 -51.46
C LEU A 239 32.97 3.77 -51.50
N ILE A 240 32.64 4.39 -52.62
CA ILE A 240 31.49 4.06 -53.48
C ILE A 240 31.24 5.27 -54.39
N GLN A 241 31.53 5.12 -55.68
CA GLN A 241 30.79 5.86 -56.71
C GLN A 241 30.04 4.86 -57.59
N LYS A 242 28.89 4.40 -57.07
CA LYS A 242 27.58 4.55 -57.74
C LYS A 242 26.46 3.97 -56.87
N ALA A 243 25.57 4.90 -56.48
CA ALA A 243 24.31 4.80 -55.72
C ALA A 243 24.42 4.43 -54.23
N THR A 244 24.65 5.45 -53.39
CA THR A 244 24.73 5.42 -51.92
C THR A 244 23.58 6.15 -51.23
N ASP A 245 22.48 6.44 -51.92
CA ASP A 245 21.45 7.36 -51.40
C ASP A 245 20.46 6.74 -50.38
N GLU A 246 20.63 5.51 -49.87
CA GLU A 246 19.56 4.84 -49.09
C GLU A 246 19.94 4.03 -47.81
N TYR A 247 21.07 4.24 -47.12
CA TYR A 247 21.33 3.50 -45.86
C TYR A 247 21.74 4.36 -44.66
N GLU A 248 20.73 5.05 -44.13
CA GLU A 248 20.74 5.74 -42.85
C GLU A 248 19.49 5.31 -42.06
N LYS A 249 19.68 4.68 -40.90
CA LYS A 249 18.57 4.27 -40.02
C LYS A 249 18.74 4.91 -38.65
N VAL A 250 17.72 5.64 -38.23
CA VAL A 250 17.62 6.22 -36.89
C VAL A 250 16.36 5.68 -36.22
N GLU A 251 16.52 5.11 -35.03
CA GLU A 251 15.41 4.65 -34.18
C GLU A 251 15.42 5.37 -32.85
N ILE A 252 14.25 5.80 -32.39
CA ILE A 252 14.05 6.44 -31.09
C ILE A 252 13.29 5.46 -30.19
N GLU A 253 13.95 5.01 -29.13
CA GLU A 253 13.43 4.10 -28.13
C GLU A 253 13.23 4.86 -26.81
N ILE A 254 11.97 5.16 -26.51
CA ILE A 254 11.56 5.70 -25.21
C ILE A 254 11.18 4.48 -24.36
N PRO A 255 11.78 4.28 -23.17
CA PRO A 255 11.43 3.18 -22.29
C PRO A 255 9.91 3.11 -22.09
N GLN A 256 9.31 1.99 -22.49
CA GLN A 256 7.88 1.75 -22.24
C GLN A 256 7.71 1.22 -20.83
N ASN A 257 7.97 2.10 -19.85
CA ASN A 257 7.61 1.84 -18.47
C ASN A 257 6.09 1.80 -18.35
N TYR A 258 5.59 1.11 -17.32
CA TYR A 258 4.17 1.02 -17.02
C TYR A 258 3.54 2.43 -16.98
N GLN A 259 2.51 2.68 -17.80
CA GLN A 259 1.86 4.00 -18.01
C GLN A 259 2.80 5.16 -18.43
N ASN A 260 4.00 4.86 -18.94
CA ASN A 260 5.08 5.83 -19.19
C ASN A 260 5.49 6.63 -17.93
N LEU A 261 5.37 6.01 -16.75
CA LEU A 261 5.83 6.57 -15.49
C LEU A 261 7.34 6.31 -15.33
N ASN A 262 8.10 7.36 -15.04
CA ASN A 262 9.55 7.32 -14.90
C ASN A 262 9.97 7.86 -13.54
N ASN A 263 10.85 7.14 -12.87
CA ASN A 263 11.52 7.67 -11.69
C ASN A 263 12.46 8.80 -12.12
N GLN A 264 12.35 9.97 -11.48
CA GLN A 264 13.16 11.15 -11.80
C GLN A 264 14.66 10.80 -11.83
N LYS A 265 15.17 10.06 -10.85
CA LYS A 265 16.62 9.76 -10.75
C LYS A 265 17.20 8.98 -11.93
N ASP A 266 16.36 8.26 -12.68
CA ASP A 266 16.77 7.37 -13.77
C ASP A 266 16.04 7.68 -15.09
N ALA A 267 15.31 8.80 -15.17
CA ALA A 267 14.53 9.19 -16.33
C ALA A 267 15.44 9.34 -17.55
N HIS A 268 15.13 8.67 -18.66
CA HIS A 268 15.95 8.71 -19.88
C HIS A 268 15.18 8.26 -21.12
N PHE A 269 15.75 8.53 -22.30
CA PHE A 269 15.39 7.83 -23.54
C PHE A 269 16.64 7.42 -24.31
N ASN A 270 16.47 6.57 -25.32
CA ASN A 270 17.57 6.10 -26.14
C ASN A 270 17.34 6.44 -27.62
N VAL A 271 18.42 6.76 -28.32
CA VAL A 271 18.43 6.89 -29.79
C VAL A 271 19.47 5.96 -30.35
N SER A 272 19.04 5.05 -31.21
CA SER A 272 19.89 4.10 -31.92
C SER A 272 20.16 4.61 -33.32
N PHE A 273 21.43 4.60 -33.71
CA PHE A 273 21.89 5.04 -35.02
C PHE A 273 22.57 3.89 -35.74
N VAL A 274 22.21 3.68 -37.00
CA VAL A 274 22.97 2.88 -37.96
C VAL A 274 23.28 3.78 -39.14
N TYR A 275 24.56 4.10 -39.32
CA TYR A 275 25.05 4.96 -40.38
C TYR A 275 26.13 4.26 -41.18
N ALA A 276 25.97 4.22 -42.49
CA ALA A 276 26.95 3.73 -43.45
C ALA A 276 27.16 4.82 -44.52
N GLY A 277 28.25 5.58 -44.42
CA GLY A 277 28.52 6.69 -45.32
C GLY A 277 30.00 7.01 -45.48
N ASN A 278 30.32 7.72 -46.56
CA ASN A 278 31.70 7.97 -46.99
C ASN A 278 32.37 9.13 -46.24
N GLU A 279 31.65 9.83 -45.36
CA GLU A 279 32.18 10.93 -44.54
C GLU A 279 31.64 10.83 -43.11
N SER A 280 32.23 11.55 -42.16
CA SER A 280 31.63 11.69 -40.84
C SER A 280 30.38 12.55 -40.91
N LYS A 281 29.29 12.11 -40.27
CA LYS A 281 28.01 12.84 -40.22
C LYS A 281 27.65 13.16 -38.79
N GLU A 282 27.37 14.44 -38.54
CA GLU A 282 26.85 14.91 -37.25
C GLU A 282 25.33 14.80 -37.24
N TYR A 283 24.82 14.15 -36.21
CA TYR A 283 23.41 14.09 -35.87
C TYR A 283 23.15 15.00 -34.68
N THR A 284 22.05 15.74 -34.75
CA THR A 284 21.53 16.51 -33.63
C THR A 284 20.26 15.84 -33.14
N ILE A 285 20.28 15.40 -31.88
CA ILE A 285 19.10 14.94 -31.15
C ILE A 285 18.55 16.16 -30.41
N SER A 286 17.50 16.75 -30.95
CA SER A 286 16.76 17.83 -30.30
C SER A 286 15.55 17.22 -29.59
N TYR A 287 15.34 17.55 -28.32
CA TYR A 287 14.15 17.10 -27.59
C TYR A 287 13.51 18.22 -26.80
N SER A 288 12.21 18.06 -26.53
CA SER A 288 11.39 19.03 -25.83
C SER A 288 10.29 18.34 -25.03
N LEU A 289 9.77 19.07 -24.04
CA LEU A 289 8.65 18.67 -23.21
C LEU A 289 7.44 19.54 -23.62
N ASP A 290 6.34 18.88 -24.01
CA ASP A 290 5.03 19.43 -24.40
C ASP A 290 4.96 20.18 -25.72
N ASN A 291 5.83 21.16 -25.95
CA ASN A 291 5.90 21.89 -27.21
C ASN A 291 7.03 21.36 -28.09
N TRP A 292 7.11 21.78 -29.36
CA TRP A 292 8.23 21.45 -30.25
C TRP A 292 9.36 22.49 -30.17
N GLU A 293 9.35 23.36 -29.16
CA GLU A 293 10.47 24.28 -28.90
C GLU A 293 11.57 23.50 -28.20
N THR A 294 12.73 23.44 -28.85
CA THR A 294 13.83 22.58 -28.39
C THR A 294 14.29 22.99 -27.00
N TYR A 295 14.20 22.04 -26.05
CA TYR A 295 14.64 22.24 -24.67
C TYR A 295 16.16 22.05 -24.55
N LYS A 296 16.67 20.94 -25.08
CA LYS A 296 18.10 20.61 -25.11
C LYS A 296 18.45 19.88 -26.41
N GLU A 297 19.72 19.99 -26.81
CA GLU A 297 20.29 19.29 -27.95
C GLU A 297 21.49 18.45 -27.52
N GLU A 298 21.56 17.23 -28.04
CA GLU A 298 22.70 16.34 -27.92
C GLU A 298 23.27 16.07 -29.32
N LYS A 299 24.57 16.27 -29.49
CA LYS A 299 25.25 16.02 -30.75
C LYS A 299 25.94 14.66 -30.73
N VAL A 300 25.80 13.94 -31.84
CA VAL A 300 26.41 12.63 -32.04
C VAL A 300 27.08 12.62 -33.40
N THR A 301 28.41 12.55 -33.44
CA THR A 301 29.16 12.42 -34.69
C THR A 301 29.41 10.95 -34.97
N LEU A 302 28.95 10.46 -36.13
CA LEU A 302 29.16 9.09 -36.59
C LEU A 302 30.10 9.09 -37.79
N SER A 303 30.96 8.09 -37.93
CA SER A 303 31.89 7.97 -39.06
C SER A 303 31.84 6.57 -39.68
N TYR A 304 32.04 6.51 -41.01
CA TYR A 304 32.25 5.29 -41.80
C TYR A 304 31.06 4.29 -41.77
N LEU A 305 31.08 3.38 -40.79
CA LEU A 305 30.08 2.35 -40.51
C LEU A 305 29.94 2.24 -38.99
N THR A 306 28.89 2.83 -38.43
CA THR A 306 28.69 2.89 -36.97
C THR A 306 27.29 2.40 -36.59
N ASN A 307 27.21 1.50 -35.61
CA ASN A 307 25.98 1.08 -34.94
C ASN A 307 26.10 1.38 -33.44
N ILE A 308 25.42 2.42 -32.96
CA ILE A 308 25.47 2.84 -31.56
C ILE A 308 24.08 3.11 -31.00
N LYS A 309 23.93 2.90 -29.69
CA LYS A 309 22.77 3.32 -28.90
C LYS A 309 23.21 4.42 -27.93
N LYS A 310 22.72 5.63 -28.14
CA LYS A 310 22.97 6.79 -27.28
C LYS A 310 21.84 6.91 -26.26
N ARG A 311 22.16 6.83 -24.97
CA ARG A 311 21.26 7.19 -23.87
C ARG A 311 21.30 8.71 -23.68
N VAL A 312 20.11 9.33 -23.66
CA VAL A 312 19.92 10.75 -23.34
C VAL A 312 19.30 10.84 -21.95
N ASP A 313 20.00 11.54 -21.06
CA ASP A 313 19.64 11.66 -19.65
C ASP A 313 18.56 12.74 -19.46
N LEU A 314 17.53 12.38 -18.70
CA LEU A 314 16.42 13.25 -18.32
C LEU A 314 16.30 13.34 -16.79
N SER A 315 17.33 12.95 -16.02
CA SER A 315 17.25 12.96 -14.56
C SER A 315 17.07 14.35 -13.92
N ASP A 316 17.48 15.40 -14.64
CA ASP A 316 17.30 16.80 -14.22
C ASP A 316 15.90 17.35 -14.57
N THR A 317 15.01 16.52 -15.13
CA THR A 317 13.64 16.96 -15.45
C THR A 317 12.85 17.15 -14.17
N ASN A 318 12.10 18.25 -14.10
CA ASN A 318 11.15 18.47 -13.03
C ASN A 318 10.13 17.32 -12.96
N VAL A 319 9.61 17.06 -11.76
CA VAL A 319 8.45 16.20 -11.54
C VAL A 319 7.25 16.82 -12.24
N GLY A 320 6.52 15.99 -12.98
CA GLY A 320 5.35 16.43 -13.72
C GLY A 320 4.94 15.44 -14.81
N GLU A 321 3.82 15.74 -15.45
CA GLU A 321 3.37 15.04 -16.66
C GLU A 321 3.79 15.82 -17.89
N TYR A 322 4.45 15.14 -18.83
CA TYR A 322 4.93 15.74 -20.07
C TYR A 322 4.54 14.93 -21.28
N THR A 323 4.55 15.59 -22.43
CA THR A 323 4.66 14.94 -23.74
C THR A 323 6.09 15.06 -24.23
N LEU A 324 6.87 13.98 -24.15
CA LEU A 324 8.25 13.96 -24.63
C LEU A 324 8.27 13.88 -26.16
N LYS A 325 8.87 14.90 -26.78
CA LYS A 325 9.00 15.03 -28.22
C LYS A 325 10.48 14.99 -28.58
N VAL A 326 10.89 13.99 -29.34
CA VAL A 326 12.29 13.77 -29.74
C VAL A 326 12.37 13.90 -31.25
N LYS A 327 13.32 14.68 -31.74
CA LYS A 327 13.62 14.90 -33.15
C LYS A 327 15.11 14.67 -33.39
N VAL A 328 15.42 13.97 -34.45
CA VAL A 328 16.79 13.74 -34.90
C VAL A 328 16.95 14.34 -36.28
N THR A 329 17.92 15.23 -36.42
CA THR A 329 18.31 15.87 -37.68
C THR A 329 19.79 15.62 -37.95
N ALA A 330 20.21 15.83 -39.20
CA ALA A 330 21.61 15.87 -39.59
C ALA A 330 21.81 16.98 -40.65
N SER A 331 23.03 17.14 -41.16
CA SER A 331 23.40 18.18 -42.14
C SER A 331 22.56 18.18 -43.43
N ASP A 332 22.02 17.03 -43.83
CA ASP A 332 21.17 16.82 -45.00
C ASP A 332 19.66 16.76 -44.66
N GLY A 333 19.29 17.10 -43.42
CA GLY A 333 17.91 17.33 -43.01
C GLY A 333 17.37 16.36 -41.96
N PHE A 334 16.04 16.27 -41.90
CA PHE A 334 15.29 15.50 -40.92
C PHE A 334 15.50 13.99 -41.06
N LYS A 335 15.63 13.27 -39.92
CA LYS A 335 15.83 11.81 -39.88
C LYS A 335 14.70 11.05 -39.23
N LYS A 336 14.34 11.44 -38.00
CA LYS A 336 13.30 10.76 -37.25
C LYS A 336 12.70 11.69 -36.21
N GLU A 337 11.43 11.47 -35.89
CA GLU A 337 10.86 11.99 -34.67
C GLU A 337 9.98 10.94 -33.99
N LYS A 338 9.74 11.15 -32.70
CA LYS A 338 8.84 10.36 -31.88
C LYS A 338 8.23 11.25 -30.81
N GLU A 339 6.96 11.01 -30.52
CA GLU A 339 6.21 11.65 -29.44
C GLU A 339 5.66 10.57 -28.53
N SER A 340 5.71 10.78 -27.21
CA SER A 340 5.14 9.88 -26.21
C SER A 340 4.75 10.65 -24.95
N LYS A 341 3.72 10.18 -24.24
CA LYS A 341 3.51 10.57 -22.84
C LYS A 341 4.75 10.19 -22.02
N PHE A 342 5.12 11.03 -21.07
CA PHE A 342 6.30 10.86 -20.24
C PHE A 342 6.06 11.55 -18.88
N SER A 343 5.63 10.77 -17.89
CA SER A 343 5.43 11.30 -16.54
C SER A 343 6.68 11.05 -15.71
N VAL A 344 7.18 12.09 -15.04
CA VAL A 344 8.35 12.05 -14.17
C VAL A 344 7.89 12.19 -12.73
N LEU A 345 8.29 11.26 -11.87
CA LEU A 345 7.90 11.19 -10.46
C LEU A 345 9.11 10.84 -9.61
N LYS A 346 9.23 11.40 -8.40
CA LYS A 346 10.14 10.87 -7.38
C LYS A 346 9.54 9.59 -6.80
N PHE A 347 10.09 8.42 -7.15
CA PHE A 347 9.62 7.18 -6.54
C PHE A 347 10.05 7.15 -5.08
N TYR A 348 9.18 6.59 -4.25
CA TYR A 348 9.43 6.39 -2.85
C TYR A 348 10.66 5.52 -2.59
N GLU A 349 11.53 6.00 -1.72
CA GLU A 349 12.66 5.25 -1.20
C GLU A 349 12.36 4.80 0.23
N ALA A 350 12.36 3.48 0.45
CA ALA A 350 12.06 2.89 1.74
C ALA A 350 13.06 3.36 2.82
N LYS A 351 12.56 3.69 4.00
CA LYS A 351 13.34 4.17 5.14
C LYS A 351 13.26 3.20 6.31
N MET A 352 14.22 3.33 7.22
CA MET A 352 14.42 2.39 8.33
C MET A 352 13.24 2.30 9.31
N LEU A 353 12.38 3.32 9.36
CA LEU A 353 11.27 3.45 10.30
C LEU A 353 9.88 3.41 9.66
N ASP A 354 9.77 3.00 8.39
CA ASP A 354 8.50 2.97 7.64
C ASP A 354 7.40 2.13 8.29
N GLU A 355 7.77 1.12 9.08
CA GLU A 355 6.81 0.29 9.81
C GLU A 355 5.98 1.08 10.83
N TYR A 356 6.50 2.22 11.29
CA TYR A 356 5.81 3.17 12.18
C TYR A 356 5.11 4.29 11.44
N TYR A 357 5.16 4.30 10.10
CA TYR A 357 4.42 5.26 9.31
C TYR A 357 2.95 4.87 9.21
N ASP A 358 2.06 5.75 9.66
CA ASP A 358 0.65 5.45 9.86
C ASP A 358 -0.27 6.17 8.85
N VAL A 359 0.20 6.29 7.60
CA VAL A 359 -0.61 6.68 6.45
C VAL A 359 -0.81 5.47 5.54
N GLY A 360 -2.06 5.07 5.35
CA GLY A 360 -2.47 4.02 4.41
C GLY A 360 -3.40 4.56 3.32
N ILE A 361 -3.83 3.67 2.44
CA ILE A 361 -4.77 3.99 1.37
C ILE A 361 -5.85 2.92 1.23
N GLY A 362 -7.08 3.34 1.04
CA GLY A 362 -8.25 2.47 0.87
C GLY A 362 -8.21 1.76 -0.48
N THR A 363 -8.45 0.45 -0.46
CA THR A 363 -8.74 -0.35 -1.65
C THR A 363 -9.58 -1.57 -1.24
N PRO A 364 -10.75 -1.82 -1.86
CA PRO A 364 -11.56 -3.00 -1.60
C PRO A 364 -10.75 -4.29 -1.77
N PHE A 365 -10.87 -5.22 -0.83
CA PHE A 365 -10.08 -6.46 -0.87
C PHE A 365 -10.64 -7.46 -1.88
N ASP A 366 -11.95 -7.61 -1.94
CA ASP A 366 -12.59 -8.74 -2.61
C ASP A 366 -13.59 -8.33 -3.69
N TRP A 367 -13.75 -7.02 -3.92
CA TRP A 367 -14.66 -6.48 -4.94
C TRP A 367 -14.00 -6.40 -6.32
N TYR A 368 -12.73 -6.01 -6.36
CA TYR A 368 -11.96 -5.81 -7.59
C TYR A 368 -10.57 -6.43 -7.45
N THR A 369 -9.92 -6.71 -8.58
CA THR A 369 -8.49 -7.05 -8.64
C THR A 369 -7.79 -6.04 -9.53
N HIS A 370 -6.65 -5.53 -9.07
CA HIS A 370 -5.78 -4.69 -9.89
C HIS A 370 -4.55 -5.48 -10.32
N PRO A 371 -4.03 -5.28 -11.54
CA PRO A 371 -2.81 -5.94 -11.95
C PRO A 371 -1.63 -5.52 -11.06
N LYS A 372 -0.66 -6.41 -10.91
CA LYS A 372 0.46 -6.28 -9.96
C LYS A 372 1.22 -4.96 -10.11
N GLU A 373 1.43 -4.52 -11.34
CA GLU A 373 2.16 -3.29 -11.69
C GLU A 373 1.49 -2.05 -11.08
N HIS A 374 0.17 -2.10 -10.88
CA HIS A 374 -0.64 -1.00 -10.38
C HIS A 374 -0.57 -0.93 -8.86
N ILE A 375 -0.65 -2.09 -8.19
CA ILE A 375 -0.40 -2.17 -6.75
C ILE A 375 1.04 -1.77 -6.44
N LYS A 376 2.00 -2.14 -7.31
CA LYS A 376 3.37 -1.65 -7.24
C LYS A 376 3.44 -0.12 -7.38
N THR A 377 2.63 0.51 -8.24
CA THR A 377 2.56 1.98 -8.32
C THR A 377 2.21 2.62 -6.98
N LEU A 378 1.24 2.08 -6.21
CA LEU A 378 0.95 2.58 -4.86
C LEU A 378 2.18 2.51 -3.94
N LYS A 379 2.96 1.44 -4.04
CA LYS A 379 4.23 1.29 -3.31
C LYS A 379 5.31 2.27 -3.78
N ASP A 380 5.40 2.52 -5.10
CA ASP A 380 6.28 3.54 -5.67
C ASP A 380 5.86 4.97 -5.26
N LEU A 381 4.61 5.18 -4.84
CA LEU A 381 4.11 6.43 -4.24
C LEU A 381 4.31 6.50 -2.71
N GLY A 382 4.84 5.45 -2.09
CA GLY A 382 5.13 5.40 -0.65
C GLY A 382 4.02 4.86 0.23
N PHE A 383 2.95 4.28 -0.34
CA PHE A 383 1.98 3.52 0.41
C PHE A 383 2.50 2.10 0.64
N THR A 384 2.76 1.75 1.89
CA THR A 384 3.28 0.42 2.28
C THR A 384 2.18 -0.51 2.81
N ALA A 385 0.98 0.04 3.06
CA ALA A 385 -0.14 -0.70 3.59
C ALA A 385 -1.50 -0.13 3.12
N LEU A 386 -2.49 -1.02 3.03
CA LEU A 386 -3.86 -0.70 2.59
C LEU A 386 -4.86 -0.81 3.73
N ARG A 387 -5.89 0.04 3.74
CA ARG A 387 -7.12 -0.26 4.48
C ARG A 387 -8.03 -1.11 3.63
N THR A 388 -8.38 -2.28 4.14
CA THR A 388 -9.10 -3.28 3.34
C THR A 388 -9.78 -4.35 4.20
N THR A 389 -10.72 -5.10 3.61
CA THR A 389 -11.59 -6.08 4.31
C THR A 389 -11.75 -7.38 3.51
N PRO A 390 -11.32 -8.55 4.03
CA PRO A 390 -11.82 -9.83 3.55
C PRO A 390 -13.27 -10.03 4.01
N SER A 391 -14.27 -9.69 3.19
CA SER A 391 -15.66 -9.61 3.66
C SER A 391 -16.16 -10.95 4.22
N TRP A 392 -16.95 -10.93 5.32
CA TRP A 392 -17.43 -12.16 5.99
C TRP A 392 -18.26 -13.05 5.06
N ASN A 393 -19.16 -12.47 4.27
CA ASN A 393 -19.94 -13.17 3.25
C ASN A 393 -19.11 -13.76 2.09
N VAL A 394 -17.85 -13.32 1.94
CA VAL A 394 -16.91 -13.86 0.95
C VAL A 394 -16.07 -14.99 1.55
N THR A 395 -15.56 -14.80 2.77
CA THR A 395 -14.70 -15.76 3.46
C THR A 395 -15.47 -16.96 4.04
N GLU A 396 -16.75 -16.79 4.40
CA GLU A 396 -17.62 -17.86 4.90
C GLU A 396 -18.78 -18.14 3.94
N LYS A 397 -18.48 -18.91 2.89
CA LYS A 397 -19.50 -19.38 1.91
C LYS A 397 -20.31 -20.57 2.41
N GLU A 398 -19.80 -21.30 3.39
CA GLU A 398 -20.44 -22.43 4.04
C GLU A 398 -20.45 -22.18 5.54
N LYS A 399 -21.60 -22.42 6.20
CA LYS A 399 -21.80 -22.10 7.61
C LYS A 399 -20.76 -22.82 8.49
N GLY A 400 -19.90 -22.06 9.16
CA GLY A 400 -18.82 -22.50 10.03
C GLY A 400 -17.45 -22.63 9.36
N GLU A 401 -17.34 -22.44 8.05
CA GLU A 401 -16.09 -22.63 7.30
C GLU A 401 -15.50 -21.30 6.78
N ILE A 402 -14.51 -20.76 7.49
CA ILE A 402 -13.72 -19.61 7.05
C ILE A 402 -12.58 -20.09 6.14
N LYS A 403 -12.59 -19.70 4.86
CA LYS A 403 -11.54 -20.04 3.89
C LYS A 403 -11.39 -18.98 2.81
N VAL A 404 -10.23 -18.94 2.14
CA VAL A 404 -10.05 -18.16 0.91
C VAL A 404 -10.72 -18.94 -0.24
N PRO A 405 -11.73 -18.39 -0.94
CA PRO A 405 -12.34 -19.08 -2.07
C PRO A 405 -11.37 -19.10 -3.26
N GLU A 406 -11.13 -20.29 -3.84
CA GLU A 406 -10.25 -20.47 -5.00
C GLU A 406 -10.76 -19.68 -6.21
N GLY A 407 -9.86 -19.00 -6.92
CA GLY A 407 -10.17 -18.17 -8.09
C GLY A 407 -10.91 -16.86 -7.78
N SER A 408 -11.06 -16.50 -6.51
CA SER A 408 -11.72 -15.25 -6.12
C SER A 408 -10.79 -14.04 -6.18
N ASN A 409 -11.38 -12.84 -6.22
CA ASN A 409 -10.65 -11.59 -6.07
C ASN A 409 -9.83 -11.55 -4.77
N LEU A 410 -10.37 -12.12 -3.68
CA LEU A 410 -9.67 -12.23 -2.40
C LEU A 410 -8.37 -13.03 -2.54
N GLU A 411 -8.40 -14.19 -3.20
CA GLU A 411 -7.20 -15.00 -3.46
C GLU A 411 -6.18 -14.21 -4.29
N ASN A 412 -6.63 -13.63 -5.41
CA ASN A 412 -5.77 -12.87 -6.32
C ASN A 412 -5.10 -11.67 -5.64
N ASN A 413 -5.84 -10.94 -4.80
CA ASN A 413 -5.30 -9.81 -4.07
C ASN A 413 -4.36 -10.25 -2.94
N ILE A 414 -4.62 -11.36 -2.24
CA ILE A 414 -3.65 -11.93 -1.28
C ILE A 414 -2.32 -12.23 -1.97
N GLU A 415 -2.35 -12.93 -3.11
CA GLU A 415 -1.14 -13.24 -3.88
C GLU A 415 -0.42 -11.97 -4.35
N THR A 416 -1.17 -11.03 -4.94
CA THR A 416 -0.60 -9.79 -5.47
C THR A 416 0.02 -8.94 -4.37
N TYR A 417 -0.67 -8.76 -3.24
CA TYR A 417 -0.18 -7.97 -2.11
C TYR A 417 1.05 -8.62 -1.48
N ALA A 418 1.06 -9.96 -1.35
CA ALA A 418 2.21 -10.70 -0.83
C ALA A 418 3.42 -10.61 -1.76
N GLU A 419 3.21 -10.65 -3.08
CA GLU A 419 4.27 -10.56 -4.08
C GLU A 419 4.86 -9.15 -4.17
N VAL A 420 4.03 -8.10 -4.10
CA VAL A 420 4.48 -6.70 -4.08
C VAL A 420 5.08 -6.32 -2.72
N GLY A 421 4.70 -7.03 -1.66
CA GLY A 421 5.03 -6.69 -0.27
C GLY A 421 4.24 -5.48 0.22
N MET A 422 2.93 -5.49 -0.04
CA MET A 422 1.93 -4.55 0.46
C MET A 422 1.26 -5.17 1.68
N ASN A 423 1.21 -4.45 2.80
CA ASN A 423 0.59 -4.92 4.04
C ASN A 423 -0.81 -4.31 4.21
N ILE A 424 -1.42 -4.54 5.37
CA ILE A 424 -2.71 -3.98 5.74
C ILE A 424 -2.50 -2.94 6.85
N SER A 425 -2.91 -1.70 6.64
CA SER A 425 -2.89 -0.68 7.70
C SER A 425 -3.98 -1.03 8.70
N THR A 426 -5.21 -1.09 8.20
CA THR A 426 -6.44 -1.32 8.96
C THR A 426 -7.17 -2.53 8.39
N LEU A 427 -7.23 -3.61 9.16
CA LEU A 427 -8.00 -4.82 8.84
C LEU A 427 -9.44 -4.62 9.31
N LEU A 428 -10.29 -4.20 8.39
CA LEU A 428 -11.71 -4.05 8.64
C LEU A 428 -12.37 -5.43 8.71
N THR A 429 -13.04 -5.73 9.83
CA THR A 429 -13.88 -6.93 9.97
C THR A 429 -15.33 -6.57 9.71
N ALA A 430 -15.77 -6.79 8.48
CA ALA A 430 -17.12 -6.58 7.98
C ALA A 430 -17.35 -7.58 6.81
N TYR A 431 -18.45 -7.59 6.07
CA TYR A 431 -19.78 -7.14 6.45
C TYR A 431 -20.57 -8.31 7.03
N GLY A 432 -21.89 -8.28 7.00
CA GLY A 432 -22.79 -9.35 7.43
C GLY A 432 -22.73 -10.61 6.56
N ASN A 433 -23.36 -11.68 7.05
CA ASN A 433 -23.43 -12.97 6.35
C ASN A 433 -24.81 -13.58 6.50
N LYS A 434 -25.42 -13.97 5.36
CA LYS A 434 -26.78 -14.53 5.26
C LYS A 434 -27.11 -15.66 6.24
N TYR A 435 -26.12 -16.40 6.74
CA TYR A 435 -26.34 -17.48 7.71
C TYR A 435 -26.62 -17.00 9.14
N TYR A 436 -26.33 -15.73 9.43
CA TYR A 436 -26.32 -15.13 10.76
C TYR A 436 -26.93 -13.72 10.78
N THR A 437 -27.65 -13.34 9.73
CA THR A 437 -28.32 -12.05 9.63
C THR A 437 -29.78 -12.30 9.31
N LEU A 438 -30.69 -11.66 10.05
CA LEU A 438 -32.11 -11.83 9.84
C LEU A 438 -32.49 -11.13 8.52
N GLU A 439 -32.87 -11.91 7.51
CA GLU A 439 -33.36 -11.41 6.23
C GLU A 439 -34.71 -10.68 6.43
N PRO A 440 -34.84 -9.39 6.10
CA PRO A 440 -36.13 -8.88 5.69
C PRO A 440 -36.43 -9.38 4.27
N GLU A 441 -37.67 -9.81 4.03
CA GLU A 441 -38.12 -10.21 2.70
C GLU A 441 -37.81 -9.11 1.67
N GLY A 442 -37.08 -9.45 0.60
CA GLY A 442 -36.91 -8.58 -0.58
C GLY A 442 -35.68 -7.66 -0.61
N THR A 443 -34.71 -7.77 0.31
CA THR A 443 -33.46 -6.98 0.22
C THR A 443 -32.40 -7.65 -0.66
N GLU A 444 -31.74 -6.86 -1.51
CA GLU A 444 -30.63 -7.34 -2.38
C GLU A 444 -29.26 -7.28 -1.68
N ARG A 445 -29.16 -6.63 -0.52
CA ARG A 445 -27.90 -6.37 0.20
C ARG A 445 -27.88 -6.98 1.60
N ILE A 446 -28.03 -8.30 1.65
CA ILE A 446 -27.99 -9.07 2.91
C ILE A 446 -26.65 -8.92 3.66
N ASP A 447 -25.57 -8.64 2.91
CA ASP A 447 -24.26 -8.33 3.45
C ASP A 447 -24.28 -7.08 4.34
N MET A 448 -25.20 -6.14 4.15
CA MET A 448 -25.26 -4.92 4.98
C MET A 448 -26.06 -5.08 6.29
N TYR A 449 -26.53 -6.30 6.59
CA TYR A 449 -27.25 -6.56 7.84
C TYR A 449 -26.28 -6.98 8.95
N PRO A 450 -26.38 -6.38 10.15
CA PRO A 450 -25.51 -6.70 11.27
C PRO A 450 -25.94 -7.99 11.99
N PRO A 451 -24.98 -8.74 12.58
CA PRO A 451 -25.29 -9.84 13.49
C PRO A 451 -25.74 -9.28 14.85
N ILE A 452 -27.03 -9.37 15.16
CA ILE A 452 -27.62 -8.77 16.39
C ILE A 452 -28.11 -9.81 17.40
N GLU A 453 -28.31 -11.05 16.98
CA GLU A 453 -28.69 -12.16 17.87
C GLU A 453 -27.44 -12.76 18.53
N ARG A 454 -27.61 -13.34 19.73
CA ARG A 454 -26.49 -13.82 20.56
C ARG A 454 -25.57 -14.78 19.80
N GLU A 455 -26.14 -15.77 19.13
CA GLU A 455 -25.42 -16.81 18.39
C GLU A 455 -24.78 -16.25 17.12
N HIS A 456 -25.38 -15.20 16.54
CA HIS A 456 -24.87 -14.54 15.34
C HIS A 456 -23.64 -13.69 15.66
N ILE A 457 -23.66 -12.99 16.80
CA ILE A 457 -22.51 -12.26 17.32
C ILE A 457 -21.33 -13.24 17.56
N ASP A 458 -21.57 -14.42 18.15
CA ASP A 458 -20.51 -15.41 18.34
C ASP A 458 -19.92 -15.92 17.02
N ALA A 459 -20.75 -16.09 16.00
CA ALA A 459 -20.26 -16.48 14.68
C ALA A 459 -19.37 -15.38 14.06
N PHE A 460 -19.76 -14.10 14.20
CA PHE A 460 -18.94 -12.98 13.77
C PHE A 460 -17.61 -12.91 14.53
N ILE A 461 -17.62 -13.15 15.84
CA ILE A 461 -16.41 -13.20 16.67
C ILE A 461 -15.46 -14.30 16.18
N ASN A 462 -16.00 -15.47 15.84
CA ASN A 462 -15.22 -16.57 15.27
C ASN A 462 -14.60 -16.19 13.92
N TYR A 463 -15.38 -15.57 13.03
CA TYR A 463 -14.89 -14.99 11.78
C TYR A 463 -13.74 -14.01 12.03
N ALA A 464 -13.95 -12.95 12.81
CA ALA A 464 -12.97 -11.92 13.07
C ALA A 464 -11.65 -12.48 13.66
N SER A 465 -11.75 -13.50 14.51
CA SER A 465 -10.57 -14.17 15.10
C SER A 465 -9.80 -15.05 14.10
N LEU A 466 -10.46 -15.57 13.06
CA LEU A 466 -9.88 -16.49 12.08
C LEU A 466 -9.36 -15.78 10.82
N VAL A 467 -9.84 -14.57 10.49
CA VAL A 467 -9.39 -13.83 9.30
C VAL A 467 -7.87 -13.72 9.18
N PRO A 468 -7.09 -13.36 10.22
CA PRO A 468 -5.63 -13.31 10.09
C PRO A 468 -4.98 -14.61 9.61
N SER A 469 -5.56 -15.76 9.96
CA SER A 469 -5.00 -17.07 9.60
C SER A 469 -5.13 -17.38 8.10
N ILE A 470 -6.05 -16.72 7.40
CA ILE A 470 -6.29 -16.88 5.96
C ILE A 470 -5.59 -15.82 5.11
N LEU A 471 -4.98 -14.79 5.72
CA LEU A 471 -4.22 -13.73 5.04
C LEU A 471 -2.80 -14.18 4.68
N LYS A 472 -2.70 -15.27 3.92
CA LYS A 472 -1.43 -15.90 3.55
C LYS A 472 -1.49 -16.42 2.12
N SER A 473 -0.51 -16.06 1.31
CA SER A 473 -0.36 -16.55 -0.06
C SER A 473 -0.06 -18.05 -0.10
N LYS A 474 -0.22 -18.67 -1.27
CA LYS A 474 0.06 -20.08 -1.54
C LYS A 474 1.50 -20.47 -1.24
N ASP A 475 2.46 -19.56 -1.47
CA ASP A 475 3.88 -19.75 -1.13
C ASP A 475 4.19 -19.51 0.36
N GLY A 476 3.19 -19.05 1.11
CA GLY A 476 3.22 -18.96 2.55
C GLY A 476 3.68 -17.63 3.14
N LYS A 477 3.72 -16.56 2.34
CA LYS A 477 3.94 -15.21 2.85
C LYS A 477 2.68 -14.70 3.53
N VAL A 478 2.83 -14.19 4.74
CA VAL A 478 1.73 -13.65 5.55
C VAL A 478 1.62 -12.16 5.30
N LEU A 479 0.40 -11.67 5.02
CA LEU A 479 0.13 -10.24 5.02
C LEU A 479 0.03 -9.78 6.47
N SER A 480 0.92 -8.88 6.88
CA SER A 480 0.83 -8.29 8.21
C SER A 480 -0.27 -7.23 8.25
N PHE A 481 -0.84 -6.99 9.43
CA PHE A 481 -1.78 -5.90 9.67
C PHE A 481 -1.45 -5.18 10.97
N LYS A 482 -1.70 -3.86 11.03
CA LYS A 482 -1.38 -3.06 12.23
C LYS A 482 -2.52 -3.04 13.25
N ARG A 483 -3.77 -2.98 12.78
CA ARG A 483 -4.96 -2.82 13.63
C ARG A 483 -6.19 -3.51 13.06
N TYR A 484 -7.13 -3.86 13.93
CA TYR A 484 -8.49 -4.23 13.57
C TYR A 484 -9.39 -3.00 13.56
N GLU A 485 -10.38 -2.99 12.68
CA GLU A 485 -11.53 -2.09 12.75
C GLU A 485 -12.82 -2.92 12.72
N ILE A 486 -13.67 -2.77 13.73
CA ILE A 486 -14.87 -3.61 13.88
C ILE A 486 -16.06 -2.92 13.19
N TRP A 487 -16.50 -3.46 12.06
CA TRP A 487 -17.56 -2.93 11.20
C TRP A 487 -17.22 -1.60 10.51
N ASN A 488 -17.99 -1.24 9.48
CA ASN A 488 -17.86 0.03 8.75
C ASN A 488 -19.13 0.87 8.92
N GLU A 489 -18.99 2.12 9.34
CA GLU A 489 -20.09 3.10 9.44
C GLU A 489 -21.38 2.58 10.09
N PRO A 490 -21.29 2.00 11.30
CA PRO A 490 -22.44 1.41 11.99
C PRO A 490 -23.52 2.44 12.36
N ASN A 491 -23.24 3.74 12.22
CA ASN A 491 -24.19 4.83 12.41
C ASN A 491 -24.95 5.23 11.14
N LEU A 492 -24.65 4.66 9.96
CA LEU A 492 -25.42 4.87 8.74
C LEU A 492 -26.35 3.70 8.44
N SER A 493 -27.58 4.00 8.03
CA SER A 493 -28.57 2.97 7.66
C SER A 493 -28.12 2.14 6.46
N THR A 494 -27.29 2.68 5.57
CA THR A 494 -26.69 1.97 4.42
C THR A 494 -25.86 0.77 4.88
N PHE A 495 -25.09 0.92 5.96
CA PHE A 495 -24.19 -0.12 6.46
C PHE A 495 -24.72 -0.84 7.72
N TRP A 496 -25.91 -0.46 8.21
CA TRP A 496 -26.57 -1.11 9.34
C TRP A 496 -28.04 -1.46 9.03
N GLY A 497 -28.21 -2.35 8.05
CA GLY A 497 -29.52 -2.85 7.61
C GLY A 497 -30.10 -2.19 6.34
N TYR A 498 -29.22 -1.63 5.50
CA TYR A 498 -29.49 -1.15 4.14
C TYR A 498 -30.79 -0.35 3.95
N GLY A 499 -30.99 0.67 4.79
CA GLY A 499 -32.15 1.58 4.70
C GLY A 499 -33.47 1.02 5.26
N THR A 500 -33.55 -0.27 5.61
CA THR A 500 -34.74 -0.87 6.22
C THR A 500 -34.73 -0.84 7.75
N LYS A 501 -33.60 -0.45 8.34
CA LYS A 501 -33.37 -0.43 9.78
C LYS A 501 -32.71 0.87 10.21
N THR A 502 -33.17 1.42 11.34
CA THR A 502 -32.48 2.53 12.01
C THR A 502 -31.25 2.00 12.75
N PRO A 503 -30.05 2.55 12.50
CA PRO A 503 -28.84 2.28 13.26
C PRO A 503 -29.06 2.33 14.77
N ASP A 504 -28.44 1.40 15.50
CA ASP A 504 -28.58 1.29 16.94
C ASP A 504 -27.21 1.12 17.62
N PRO A 505 -26.73 2.12 18.37
CA PRO A 505 -25.43 2.03 19.05
C PRO A 505 -25.39 0.92 20.11
N ILE A 506 -26.55 0.49 20.65
CA ILE A 506 -26.62 -0.61 21.61
C ILE A 506 -26.31 -1.95 20.93
N GLU A 507 -26.81 -2.17 19.72
CA GLU A 507 -26.52 -3.39 18.96
C GLU A 507 -25.03 -3.44 18.57
N TYR A 508 -24.51 -2.32 18.07
CA TYR A 508 -23.12 -2.21 17.66
C TYR A 508 -22.15 -2.40 18.83
N ILE A 509 -22.38 -1.73 19.98
CA ILE A 509 -21.45 -1.82 21.11
C ILE A 509 -21.39 -3.24 21.70
N TYR A 510 -22.47 -4.03 21.62
CA TYR A 510 -22.43 -5.42 22.06
C TYR A 510 -21.61 -6.29 21.11
N LEU A 511 -21.76 -6.13 19.80
CA LEU A 511 -20.92 -6.78 18.81
C LEU A 511 -19.44 -6.39 19.03
N MET A 512 -19.17 -5.09 19.16
CA MET A 512 -17.83 -4.52 19.28
C MET A 512 -17.13 -4.97 20.58
N ASN A 513 -17.74 -4.77 21.75
CA ASN A 513 -17.13 -5.11 23.03
C ASN A 513 -16.81 -6.62 23.13
N ARG A 514 -17.73 -7.49 22.67
CA ARG A 514 -17.53 -8.94 22.70
C ARG A 514 -16.44 -9.39 21.73
N THR A 515 -16.41 -8.82 20.53
CA THR A 515 -15.35 -9.08 19.54
C THR A 515 -14.00 -8.61 20.06
N ALA A 516 -13.90 -7.38 20.55
CA ALA A 516 -12.67 -6.82 21.09
C ALA A 516 -12.15 -7.60 22.31
N ALA A 517 -13.03 -8.02 23.23
CA ALA A 517 -12.66 -8.85 24.36
C ALA A 517 -12.05 -10.20 23.94
N LYS A 518 -12.61 -10.85 22.90
CA LYS A 518 -12.06 -12.10 22.35
C LYS A 518 -10.72 -11.87 21.67
N LEU A 519 -10.60 -10.87 20.80
CA LEU A 519 -9.36 -10.56 20.09
C LEU A 519 -8.22 -10.21 21.06
N LYS A 520 -8.49 -9.41 22.10
CA LYS A 520 -7.51 -9.08 23.15
C LYS A 520 -7.11 -10.27 24.02
N LYS A 521 -8.00 -11.25 24.21
CA LYS A 521 -7.68 -12.48 24.94
C LYS A 521 -6.64 -13.31 24.20
N ASP A 522 -6.69 -13.32 22.86
CA ASP A 522 -5.78 -14.08 22.00
C ASP A 522 -4.49 -13.29 21.71
N ASN A 523 -4.59 -11.96 21.53
CA ASN A 523 -3.46 -11.05 21.36
C ASN A 523 -3.69 -9.73 22.14
N PRO A 524 -3.16 -9.57 23.36
CA PRO A 524 -3.37 -8.37 24.18
C PRO A 524 -2.83 -7.07 23.56
N ASP A 525 -1.82 -7.18 22.69
CA ASP A 525 -1.10 -6.03 22.14
C ASP A 525 -1.64 -5.58 20.76
N VAL A 526 -2.60 -6.29 20.16
CA VAL A 526 -3.21 -5.87 18.89
C VAL A 526 -4.01 -4.59 19.07
N ILE A 527 -3.88 -3.63 18.16
CA ILE A 527 -4.69 -2.41 18.20
C ILE A 527 -6.09 -2.72 17.68
N ILE A 528 -7.11 -2.27 18.40
CA ILE A 528 -8.51 -2.42 18.00
C ILE A 528 -9.17 -1.05 17.94
N ALA A 529 -9.68 -0.70 16.77
CA ALA A 529 -10.53 0.45 16.52
C ALA A 529 -12.01 0.05 16.61
N GLY A 530 -12.77 0.81 17.39
CA GLY A 530 -14.24 0.83 17.33
C GLY A 530 -14.74 2.02 16.53
N GLY A 531 -15.93 1.96 15.96
CA GLY A 531 -16.53 3.05 15.21
C GLY A 531 -16.49 2.81 13.71
N ALA A 532 -15.58 3.50 13.02
CA ALA A 532 -15.69 3.91 11.61
C ALA A 532 -16.85 4.89 11.42
N LEU A 533 -17.00 5.88 12.32
CA LEU A 533 -18.19 6.73 12.35
C LEU A 533 -18.19 7.73 11.19
N ALA A 534 -19.24 7.68 10.37
CA ALA A 534 -19.48 8.65 9.31
C ALA A 534 -20.10 9.94 9.84
N ASN A 535 -20.04 11.00 9.03
CA ASN A 535 -20.82 12.22 9.27
C ASN A 535 -22.33 11.92 9.15
N GLY A 536 -23.02 11.79 10.29
CA GLY A 536 -24.47 11.67 10.35
C GLY A 536 -25.21 13.01 10.41
N ASP A 537 -26.54 12.95 10.27
CA ASP A 537 -27.42 14.11 10.37
C ASP A 537 -27.50 14.65 11.81
N ALA A 538 -27.15 15.92 12.00
CA ALA A 538 -27.14 16.56 13.31
C ALA A 538 -28.52 16.52 13.99
N GLY A 539 -28.55 16.18 15.29
CA GLY A 539 -29.78 16.08 16.08
C GLY A 539 -30.62 14.83 15.80
N THR A 540 -30.04 13.82 15.13
CA THR A 540 -30.63 12.49 14.94
C THR A 540 -29.82 11.43 15.67
N PHE A 541 -30.40 10.25 15.90
CA PHE A 541 -29.69 9.09 16.47
C PHE A 541 -28.52 8.57 15.60
N ASN A 542 -28.42 9.02 14.34
CA ASN A 542 -27.31 8.71 13.44
C ASN A 542 -26.16 9.74 13.57
N ASP A 543 -26.37 10.81 14.34
CA ASP A 543 -25.33 11.79 14.62
C ASP A 543 -24.17 11.14 15.38
N HIS A 544 -23.02 11.12 14.72
CA HIS A 544 -21.75 10.61 15.24
C HIS A 544 -21.44 11.00 16.70
N GLN A 545 -21.74 12.22 17.16
CA GLN A 545 -21.49 12.64 18.54
C GLN A 545 -22.36 11.91 19.55
N GLU A 546 -23.66 11.82 19.28
CA GLU A 546 -24.59 11.08 20.13
C GLU A 546 -24.26 9.59 20.12
N TYR A 547 -23.95 9.04 18.94
CA TYR A 547 -23.55 7.65 18.77
C TYR A 547 -22.27 7.32 19.57
N LEU A 548 -21.24 8.16 19.44
CA LEU A 548 -19.97 8.04 20.17
C LEU A 548 -20.17 8.20 21.68
N THR A 549 -21.01 9.14 22.12
CA THR A 549 -21.36 9.31 23.55
C THR A 549 -22.01 8.04 24.10
N LYS A 550 -22.93 7.42 23.36
CA LYS A 550 -23.51 6.12 23.74
C LYS A 550 -22.48 5.00 23.78
N MET A 551 -21.53 4.98 22.85
CA MET A 551 -20.44 4.00 22.89
C MET A 551 -19.58 4.16 24.16
N TYR A 552 -19.27 5.39 24.56
CA TYR A 552 -18.58 5.68 25.82
C TYR A 552 -19.39 5.24 27.04
N ASP A 553 -20.67 5.62 27.12
CA ASP A 553 -21.59 5.25 28.22
C ASP A 553 -21.70 3.74 28.41
N LEU A 554 -21.61 2.99 27.30
CA LEU A 554 -21.71 1.54 27.27
C LEU A 554 -20.36 0.82 27.35
N GLY A 555 -19.30 1.56 27.72
CA GLY A 555 -18.04 1.00 28.20
C GLY A 555 -16.98 0.75 27.13
N MET A 556 -17.03 1.42 25.97
CA MET A 556 -16.05 1.30 24.89
C MET A 556 -14.58 1.34 25.37
N LEU A 557 -14.24 2.28 26.27
CA LEU A 557 -12.87 2.49 26.77
C LEU A 557 -12.21 1.26 27.40
N LYS A 558 -13.01 0.26 27.80
CA LYS A 558 -12.54 -0.99 28.41
C LYS A 558 -12.00 -1.99 27.38
N TYR A 559 -12.37 -1.84 26.10
CA TYR A 559 -12.19 -2.89 25.09
C TYR A 559 -11.36 -2.46 23.89
N VAL A 560 -11.44 -1.19 23.49
CA VAL A 560 -10.74 -0.68 22.30
C VAL A 560 -9.55 0.20 22.67
N ASP A 561 -8.65 0.36 21.70
CA ASP A 561 -7.45 1.19 21.77
C ASP A 561 -7.66 2.58 21.20
N GLU A 562 -8.55 2.67 20.21
CA GLU A 562 -8.88 3.85 19.46
C GLU A 562 -10.34 3.81 18.99
N TYR A 563 -10.86 4.96 18.57
CA TYR A 563 -12.06 5.01 17.76
C TYR A 563 -11.78 5.69 16.42
N SER A 564 -12.31 5.09 15.35
CA SER A 564 -12.10 5.56 13.99
C SER A 564 -13.29 6.37 13.47
N ILE A 565 -12.99 7.35 12.61
CA ILE A 565 -13.96 8.30 12.04
C ILE A 565 -13.71 8.53 10.55
N HIS A 566 -14.77 8.88 9.80
CA HIS A 566 -14.73 9.25 8.39
C HIS A 566 -15.16 10.71 8.19
N PRO A 567 -14.28 11.71 8.43
CA PRO A 567 -14.62 13.12 8.46
C PRO A 567 -14.72 13.74 7.06
N TYR A 568 -15.44 13.11 6.13
CA TYR A 568 -15.65 13.63 4.77
C TYR A 568 -16.27 15.03 4.79
N MET A 569 -15.60 15.98 4.12
CA MET A 569 -16.08 17.36 3.99
C MET A 569 -16.14 17.85 2.54
N TYR A 570 -15.95 16.97 1.56
CA TYR A 570 -16.00 17.34 0.15
C TYR A 570 -17.33 18.02 -0.20
N PRO A 571 -17.32 19.02 -1.09
CA PRO A 571 -16.18 19.58 -1.84
C PRO A 571 -15.42 20.69 -1.10
N LYS A 572 -15.62 20.86 0.21
CA LYS A 572 -15.09 22.00 0.96
C LYS A 572 -13.58 21.91 1.13
N ASN A 573 -12.94 23.07 1.09
CA ASN A 573 -11.54 23.27 1.41
C ASN A 573 -11.30 23.04 2.91
N PRO A 574 -10.28 22.24 3.30
CA PRO A 574 -9.98 21.94 4.70
C PRO A 574 -9.57 23.18 5.52
N ASP A 575 -9.05 24.24 4.90
CA ASP A 575 -8.62 25.46 5.59
C ASP A 575 -9.77 26.39 5.96
N THR A 576 -10.81 26.44 5.11
CA THR A 576 -11.83 27.49 5.20
C THR A 576 -13.25 26.95 5.40
N GLY A 577 -13.48 25.67 5.11
CA GLY A 577 -14.82 25.08 5.10
C GLY A 577 -15.71 25.53 3.93
N TYR A 578 -15.20 26.39 3.04
CA TYR A 578 -15.88 26.82 1.81
C TYR A 578 -15.38 26.03 0.61
N ARG A 579 -16.13 26.06 -0.48
CA ARG A 579 -15.63 25.60 -1.77
C ARG A 579 -14.52 26.53 -2.27
N SER A 580 -13.56 26.00 -3.01
CA SER A 580 -12.49 26.79 -3.66
C SER A 580 -13.04 27.84 -4.63
N ASP A 581 -14.20 27.59 -5.24
CA ASP A 581 -14.90 28.54 -6.13
C ASP A 581 -15.66 29.67 -5.40
N GLY A 582 -15.59 29.72 -4.06
CA GLY A 582 -16.21 30.77 -3.25
C GLY A 582 -17.74 30.66 -3.10
N MET A 583 -18.38 29.59 -3.58
CA MET A 583 -19.82 29.37 -3.32
C MET A 583 -20.08 28.92 -1.88
N TYR A 584 -21.08 29.53 -1.25
CA TYR A 584 -21.55 29.20 0.10
C TYR A 584 -22.00 27.74 0.19
N ALA A 585 -21.20 26.91 0.85
CA ALA A 585 -21.70 25.71 1.51
C ALA A 585 -22.28 26.12 2.88
N SER A 586 -23.43 25.58 3.28
CA SER A 586 -24.28 26.06 4.39
C SER A 586 -23.66 26.05 5.81
N LEU A 587 -22.40 25.63 5.97
CA LEU A 587 -21.66 25.60 7.25
C LEU A 587 -20.17 25.95 6.98
N SER A 588 -19.72 27.09 7.51
CA SER A 588 -18.37 27.66 7.36
C SER A 588 -17.39 27.17 8.44
N ASN A 589 -17.19 25.86 8.52
CA ASN A 589 -16.28 25.27 9.49
C ASN A 589 -15.14 24.55 8.76
N ASP A 590 -13.91 24.91 9.09
CA ASP A 590 -12.70 24.25 8.61
C ASP A 590 -12.55 22.83 9.19
N TYR A 591 -11.60 22.07 8.66
CA TYR A 591 -11.36 20.69 9.03
C TYR A 591 -10.97 20.55 10.51
N VAL A 592 -10.07 21.41 11.00
CA VAL A 592 -9.59 21.40 12.40
C VAL A 592 -10.73 21.68 13.38
N TYR A 593 -11.56 22.67 13.09
CA TYR A 593 -12.74 23.00 13.88
C TYR A 593 -13.74 21.85 13.87
N ASN A 594 -14.03 21.27 12.70
CA ASN A 594 -14.97 20.15 12.59
C ASN A 594 -14.49 18.98 13.44
N LEU A 595 -13.23 18.55 13.30
CA LEU A 595 -12.71 17.46 14.13
C LEU A 595 -12.78 17.79 15.62
N THR A 596 -12.30 18.98 16.01
CA THR A 596 -12.26 19.41 17.41
C THR A 596 -13.65 19.40 18.04
N SER A 597 -14.62 20.07 17.41
CA SER A 597 -15.98 20.22 17.94
C SER A 597 -16.77 18.91 17.92
N ARG A 598 -16.54 18.06 16.91
CA ARG A 598 -17.36 16.88 16.65
C ARG A 598 -16.82 15.58 17.23
N HIS A 599 -15.50 15.43 17.31
CA HIS A 599 -14.88 14.16 17.68
C HIS A 599 -14.03 14.27 18.96
N PHE A 600 -13.37 15.39 19.22
CA PHE A 600 -12.54 15.56 20.42
C PHE A 600 -13.35 15.95 21.67
N VAL A 601 -14.44 16.70 21.52
CA VAL A 601 -15.31 17.09 22.65
C VAL A 601 -15.87 15.87 23.40
N PRO A 602 -16.46 14.84 22.74
CA PRO A 602 -16.90 13.63 23.46
C PRO A 602 -15.75 12.94 24.20
N ARG A 603 -14.58 12.82 23.59
CA ARG A 603 -13.39 12.20 24.21
C ARG A 603 -12.96 12.88 25.50
N LYS A 604 -13.04 14.21 25.58
CA LYS A 604 -12.76 14.97 26.80
C LYS A 604 -13.66 14.58 27.96
N ASN A 605 -14.95 14.36 27.70
CA ASN A 605 -15.94 14.04 28.73
C ASN A 605 -15.69 12.68 29.43
N TYR A 606 -14.88 11.81 28.82
CA TYR A 606 -14.53 10.48 29.35
C TYR A 606 -13.03 10.30 29.65
N GLY A 607 -12.29 11.41 29.75
CA GLY A 607 -10.92 11.43 30.26
C GLY A 607 -9.80 11.25 29.25
N GLY A 608 -10.08 11.16 27.95
CA GLY A 608 -9.08 11.37 26.89
C GLY A 608 -8.13 10.21 26.55
N TRP A 609 -7.93 9.22 27.43
CA TRP A 609 -6.95 8.12 27.26
C TRP A 609 -7.37 7.03 26.25
N ILE A 610 -7.66 7.44 25.02
CA ILE A 610 -8.01 6.62 23.85
C ILE A 610 -7.57 7.39 22.60
N ASP A 611 -7.02 6.72 21.59
CA ASP A 611 -6.62 7.40 20.36
C ASP A 611 -7.80 7.65 19.41
N ILE A 612 -7.62 8.58 18.47
CA ILE A 612 -8.55 8.83 17.36
C ILE A 612 -7.82 8.43 16.08
N SER A 613 -8.49 7.72 15.19
CA SER A 613 -7.99 7.40 13.85
C SER A 613 -8.93 7.92 12.76
N VAL A 614 -8.37 8.27 11.61
CA VAL A 614 -9.11 8.64 10.39
C VAL A 614 -8.98 7.48 9.43
N SER A 615 -9.94 6.55 9.46
CA SER A 615 -9.92 5.33 8.64
C SER A 615 -10.42 5.58 7.21
N GLU A 616 -11.05 6.71 6.93
CA GLU A 616 -11.29 7.17 5.56
C GLU A 616 -11.34 8.70 5.52
N VAL A 617 -10.67 9.28 4.52
CA VAL A 617 -10.84 10.68 4.16
C VAL A 617 -10.46 10.90 2.70
N GLY A 618 -11.25 11.70 1.97
CA GLY A 618 -11.06 11.89 0.54
C GLY A 618 -11.92 12.99 -0.06
N TRP A 619 -11.56 13.40 -1.28
CA TRP A 619 -12.31 14.36 -2.09
C TRP A 619 -12.51 13.78 -3.49
N PRO A 620 -13.77 13.53 -3.92
CA PRO A 620 -14.03 13.00 -5.25
C PRO A 620 -14.01 14.10 -6.30
N THR A 621 -13.57 13.75 -7.52
CA THR A 621 -13.38 14.69 -8.64
C THR A 621 -14.53 14.68 -9.65
N HIS A 622 -15.71 14.20 -9.24
CA HIS A 622 -16.91 14.08 -10.08
C HIS A 622 -17.50 15.44 -10.51
N ILE A 623 -18.23 15.43 -11.62
CA ILE A 623 -18.87 16.58 -12.27
C ILE A 623 -20.39 16.39 -12.18
N ASP A 624 -21.13 17.38 -11.69
CA ASP A 624 -22.59 17.28 -11.59
C ASP A 624 -23.26 17.79 -12.88
N VAL A 625 -24.24 17.03 -13.40
CA VAL A 625 -25.01 17.36 -14.59
C VAL A 625 -26.10 18.39 -14.33
N ASP A 626 -26.61 18.49 -13.10
CA ASP A 626 -27.80 19.28 -12.77
C ASP A 626 -27.51 20.75 -12.38
N ASN A 627 -26.23 21.12 -12.21
CA ASN A 627 -25.81 22.45 -11.74
C ASN A 627 -25.12 23.33 -12.80
N ALA A 628 -25.49 23.16 -14.06
CA ALA A 628 -24.94 23.84 -15.23
C ALA A 628 -25.06 25.39 -15.28
N ASN A 629 -25.53 26.09 -14.23
CA ASN A 629 -25.87 27.53 -14.33
C ASN A 629 -25.70 28.37 -13.05
N LYS A 630 -24.66 28.14 -12.24
CA LYS A 630 -24.26 29.13 -11.22
C LYS A 630 -22.78 29.50 -11.34
N ASN A 631 -22.54 30.49 -12.19
CA ASN A 631 -21.42 31.44 -12.17
C ASN A 631 -20.01 30.94 -12.55
N GLY A 632 -19.81 30.65 -13.84
CA GLY A 632 -18.55 31.00 -14.51
C GLY A 632 -17.62 29.88 -14.95
N TYR A 633 -17.96 28.62 -14.67
CA TYR A 633 -17.26 27.46 -15.25
C TYR A 633 -18.18 26.82 -16.31
N GLY A 634 -17.63 26.48 -17.48
CA GLY A 634 -18.37 26.03 -18.67
C GLY A 634 -19.31 24.84 -18.44
N GLU A 635 -20.13 24.50 -19.45
CA GLU A 635 -21.40 23.72 -19.51
C GLU A 635 -21.88 22.75 -18.38
N HIS A 636 -21.14 22.43 -17.31
CA HIS A 636 -21.59 21.63 -16.16
C HIS A 636 -20.94 22.10 -14.83
N GLY A 637 -21.73 22.51 -13.82
CA GLY A 637 -21.23 22.91 -12.48
C GLY A 637 -20.85 21.71 -11.62
N ARG A 638 -19.83 21.81 -10.74
CA ARG A 638 -19.28 20.65 -10.00
C ARG A 638 -19.73 20.61 -8.53
N TYR A 639 -20.31 19.49 -8.05
CA TYR A 639 -20.34 19.18 -6.60
C TYR A 639 -19.07 18.45 -6.12
N GLY A 640 -18.26 17.89 -7.02
CA GLY A 640 -16.91 17.40 -6.70
C GLY A 640 -15.85 18.51 -6.66
N THR A 641 -14.63 18.11 -6.34
CA THR A 641 -13.43 18.96 -6.26
C THR A 641 -12.64 18.88 -7.57
N SER A 642 -11.78 19.87 -7.91
CA SER A 642 -10.85 19.70 -9.03
C SER A 642 -9.76 18.68 -8.67
N GLU A 643 -9.06 18.11 -9.66
CA GLU A 643 -7.98 17.17 -9.34
C GLU A 643 -6.78 17.89 -8.68
N GLU A 644 -6.58 19.17 -9.00
CA GLU A 644 -5.58 20.04 -8.38
C GLU A 644 -5.92 20.33 -6.90
N ASP A 645 -7.17 20.70 -6.62
CA ASP A 645 -7.64 20.92 -5.25
C ASP A 645 -7.61 19.62 -4.45
N GLN A 646 -7.93 18.47 -5.07
CA GLN A 646 -7.81 17.16 -4.42
C GLN A 646 -6.36 16.94 -3.94
N ALA A 647 -5.36 17.27 -4.76
CA ALA A 647 -3.95 17.17 -4.38
C ALA A 647 -3.60 18.04 -3.17
N ILE A 648 -4.06 19.30 -3.17
CA ILE A 648 -3.83 20.26 -2.08
C ILE A 648 -4.52 19.79 -0.79
N TYR A 649 -5.79 19.38 -0.88
CA TYR A 649 -6.62 19.07 0.28
C TYR A 649 -6.18 17.79 0.98
N LEU A 650 -5.74 16.77 0.23
CA LEU A 650 -5.22 15.55 0.81
C LEU A 650 -3.93 15.80 1.61
N VAL A 651 -2.97 16.55 1.06
CA VAL A 651 -1.73 16.90 1.79
C VAL A 651 -2.03 17.71 3.05
N LYS A 652 -2.88 18.75 2.95
CA LYS A 652 -3.26 19.56 4.12
C LYS A 652 -3.94 18.74 5.20
N THR A 653 -4.81 17.81 4.81
CA THR A 653 -5.52 16.94 5.75
C THR A 653 -4.57 16.04 6.53
N LEU A 654 -3.55 15.47 5.86
CA LEU A 654 -2.52 14.69 6.54
C LEU A 654 -1.75 15.55 7.56
N VAL A 655 -1.35 16.77 7.17
CA VAL A 655 -0.68 17.70 8.09
C VAL A 655 -1.58 18.12 9.25
N TYR A 656 -2.88 18.34 9.01
CA TYR A 656 -3.85 18.64 10.08
C TYR A 656 -4.08 17.47 11.01
N ASN A 657 -4.10 16.25 10.49
CA ASN A 657 -4.20 15.04 11.29
C ASN A 657 -2.97 14.88 12.21
N ASP A 658 -1.76 15.16 11.70
CA ASP A 658 -0.54 15.23 12.51
C ASP A 658 -0.63 16.32 13.59
N TYR A 659 -1.10 17.52 13.23
CA TYR A 659 -1.31 18.64 14.15
C TYR A 659 -2.29 18.30 15.30
N LEU A 660 -3.36 17.57 14.98
CA LEU A 660 -4.39 17.16 15.93
C LEU A 660 -4.01 15.89 16.74
N GLY A 661 -2.87 15.25 16.43
CA GLY A 661 -2.45 14.01 17.07
C GLY A 661 -3.34 12.82 16.72
N ILE A 662 -3.88 12.78 15.49
CA ILE A 662 -4.54 11.60 14.93
C ILE A 662 -3.51 10.47 14.80
N SER A 663 -3.90 9.27 15.23
CA SER A 663 -3.00 8.13 15.35
C SER A 663 -2.68 7.45 14.01
N HIS A 664 -3.63 7.47 13.07
CA HIS A 664 -3.43 7.01 11.70
C HIS A 664 -4.41 7.68 10.73
N THR A 665 -4.03 7.77 9.46
CA THR A 665 -4.90 8.22 8.38
C THR A 665 -4.90 7.22 7.22
N ASP A 666 -6.05 6.74 6.78
CA ASP A 666 -6.22 6.00 5.53
C ASP A 666 -6.93 6.90 4.52
N ILE A 667 -6.29 7.16 3.38
CA ILE A 667 -6.86 7.98 2.30
C ILE A 667 -7.86 7.16 1.50
N PHE A 668 -9.03 7.72 1.20
CA PHE A 668 -10.00 7.11 0.29
C PHE A 668 -9.99 7.86 -1.06
N ASP A 669 -9.47 7.27 -2.14
CA ASP A 669 -8.91 5.91 -2.26
C ASP A 669 -7.83 5.77 -3.35
N GLY A 670 -7.37 4.53 -3.57
CA GLY A 670 -6.30 4.22 -4.51
C GLY A 670 -6.67 4.43 -5.97
N TYR A 671 -7.91 4.11 -6.37
CA TYR A 671 -8.32 4.03 -7.78
C TYR A 671 -9.76 4.49 -8.00
N ASP A 672 -9.99 5.19 -9.11
CA ASP A 672 -11.32 5.42 -9.64
C ASP A 672 -11.97 4.07 -10.06
N TYR A 673 -13.08 3.69 -9.41
CA TYR A 673 -13.71 2.38 -9.65
C TYR A 673 -14.47 2.27 -10.98
N GLY A 674 -14.72 3.37 -11.67
CA GLY A 674 -15.44 3.36 -12.93
C GLY A 674 -15.25 4.63 -13.76
N GLU A 675 -15.93 4.67 -14.91
CA GLU A 675 -15.77 5.77 -15.89
C GLU A 675 -16.86 6.86 -15.76
N ASP A 676 -17.88 6.64 -14.93
CA ASP A 676 -18.96 7.62 -14.73
C ASP A 676 -18.45 8.85 -13.98
N LYS A 677 -18.17 9.91 -14.73
CA LYS A 677 -17.70 11.19 -14.21
C LYS A 677 -18.71 11.92 -13.32
N THR A 678 -19.96 11.47 -13.26
CA THR A 678 -21.02 12.10 -12.46
C THR A 678 -21.23 11.43 -11.11
N TYR A 679 -20.69 10.22 -10.93
CA TYR A 679 -20.83 9.44 -9.71
C TYR A 679 -19.59 9.57 -8.81
N SER A 680 -19.78 9.99 -7.55
CA SER A 680 -18.67 10.25 -6.63
C SER A 680 -17.73 9.06 -6.43
N GLU A 681 -18.28 7.85 -6.23
CA GLU A 681 -17.50 6.62 -5.97
C GLU A 681 -16.59 6.23 -7.14
N HIS A 682 -16.90 6.70 -8.36
CA HIS A 682 -16.04 6.46 -9.53
C HIS A 682 -14.90 7.48 -9.66
N ASN A 683 -14.79 8.46 -8.75
CA ASN A 683 -13.91 9.62 -8.93
C ASN A 683 -13.10 9.98 -7.66
N PHE A 684 -13.02 9.12 -6.64
CA PHE A 684 -12.21 9.35 -5.43
C PHE A 684 -10.71 9.08 -5.63
N GLY A 685 -10.37 8.20 -6.56
CA GLY A 685 -9.03 7.65 -6.70
C GLY A 685 -7.95 8.70 -6.91
N ILE A 686 -6.76 8.43 -6.41
CA ILE A 686 -5.54 9.18 -6.80
C ILE A 686 -4.97 8.68 -8.14
N ILE A 687 -5.41 7.50 -8.58
CA ILE A 687 -5.15 6.91 -9.89
C ILE A 687 -6.49 6.78 -10.62
N ARG A 688 -6.54 7.21 -11.89
CA ARG A 688 -7.75 7.14 -12.72
C ARG A 688 -8.08 5.69 -13.11
N HIS A 689 -9.28 5.48 -13.64
CA HIS A 689 -9.74 4.15 -14.07
C HIS A 689 -8.87 3.53 -15.18
N ASP A 690 -8.29 4.38 -16.05
CA ASP A 690 -7.33 3.99 -17.09
C ASP A 690 -5.88 3.85 -16.57
N TYR A 691 -5.71 3.98 -15.25
CA TYR A 691 -4.47 3.91 -14.50
C TYR A 691 -3.45 5.03 -14.73
N THR A 692 -3.87 6.12 -15.36
CA THR A 692 -3.10 7.37 -15.35
C THR A 692 -3.15 8.03 -13.97
N LEU A 693 -2.09 8.74 -13.59
CA LEU A 693 -2.00 9.38 -12.28
C LEU A 693 -2.77 10.70 -12.25
N LYS A 694 -3.46 10.99 -11.15
CA LYS A 694 -3.97 12.34 -10.87
C LYS A 694 -2.86 13.19 -10.20
N PRO A 695 -2.93 14.54 -10.23
CA PRO A 695 -2.04 15.43 -9.48
C PRO A 695 -1.85 15.04 -8.00
N SER A 696 -2.89 14.49 -7.37
CA SER A 696 -2.85 13.99 -5.99
C SER A 696 -1.82 12.88 -5.78
N ALA A 697 -1.58 12.01 -6.77
CA ALA A 697 -0.53 10.98 -6.67
C ALA A 697 0.87 11.61 -6.55
N PHE A 698 1.18 12.65 -7.33
CA PHE A 698 2.47 13.33 -7.27
C PHE A 698 2.68 14.02 -5.91
N ALA A 699 1.66 14.74 -5.43
CA ALA A 699 1.71 15.44 -4.16
C ALA A 699 1.85 14.47 -2.97
N LEU A 700 1.15 13.34 -3.00
CA LEU A 700 1.25 12.31 -1.98
C LEU A 700 2.59 11.57 -2.02
N SER A 701 3.18 11.35 -3.20
CA SER A 701 4.53 10.81 -3.29
C SER A 701 5.55 11.72 -2.59
N GLN A 702 5.46 13.04 -2.81
CA GLN A 702 6.32 14.01 -2.15
C GLN A 702 6.11 14.03 -0.63
N TYR A 703 4.85 14.01 -0.18
CA TYR A 703 4.52 13.94 1.25
C TYR A 703 5.10 12.66 1.88
N ASN A 704 4.86 11.48 1.28
CA ASN A 704 5.34 10.20 1.79
C ASN A 704 6.88 10.13 1.81
N ASN A 705 7.55 10.58 0.74
CA ASN A 705 9.01 10.69 0.67
C ASN A 705 9.60 11.61 1.73
N THR A 706 8.84 12.59 2.21
CA THR A 706 9.30 13.52 3.23
C THR A 706 8.96 13.04 4.65
N CYS A 707 7.71 12.62 4.89
CA CYS A 707 7.14 12.45 6.22
C CYS A 707 7.22 11.04 6.82
N SER A 708 7.43 9.98 6.02
CA SER A 708 7.37 8.56 6.48
C SER A 708 8.26 8.14 7.66
N SER A 709 9.30 8.91 7.99
CA SER A 709 10.13 8.70 9.18
C SER A 709 10.32 9.96 10.01
N ALA A 710 9.49 10.97 9.76
CA ALA A 710 9.53 12.24 10.46
C ALA A 710 8.56 12.23 11.64
N GLN A 711 8.89 12.98 12.68
CA GLN A 711 8.03 13.18 13.83
C GLN A 711 7.47 14.60 13.81
N TYR A 712 6.16 14.76 13.91
CA TYR A 712 5.55 16.07 14.04
C TYR A 712 5.96 16.74 15.37
N ILE A 713 6.32 18.03 15.29
CA ILE A 713 6.81 18.81 16.44
C ILE A 713 5.81 19.89 16.86
N GLY A 714 5.23 20.62 15.91
CA GLY A 714 4.33 21.73 16.23
C GLY A 714 4.13 22.69 15.06
N ARG A 715 3.39 23.77 15.30
CA ARG A 715 3.07 24.78 14.28
C ARG A 715 3.65 26.13 14.68
N VAL A 716 4.15 26.87 13.70
CA VAL A 716 4.61 28.25 13.84
C VAL A 716 3.77 29.14 12.93
N GLU A 717 3.34 30.29 13.45
CA GLU A 717 2.73 31.35 12.64
C GLU A 717 3.84 32.25 12.08
N ILE A 718 4.02 32.22 10.77
CA ILE A 718 5.08 32.95 10.06
C ILE A 718 4.63 34.39 9.78
N ALA A 719 3.36 34.54 9.41
CA ALA A 719 2.67 35.81 9.22
C ALA A 719 1.16 35.56 9.38
N ASP A 720 0.35 36.62 9.29
CA ASP A 720 -1.12 36.52 9.33
C ASP A 720 -1.61 35.53 8.27
N ASP A 721 -2.38 34.53 8.69
CA ASP A 721 -2.85 33.39 7.88
C ASP A 721 -1.76 32.53 7.20
N VAL A 722 -0.48 32.63 7.58
CA VAL A 722 0.62 31.83 7.03
C VAL A 722 1.24 30.95 8.12
N TYR A 723 1.10 29.63 7.98
CA TYR A 723 1.53 28.66 9.00
C TYR A 723 2.57 27.68 8.47
N GLY A 724 3.63 27.48 9.25
CA GLY A 724 4.63 26.44 9.06
C GLY A 724 4.43 25.30 10.05
N TYR A 725 4.27 24.08 9.55
CA TYR A 725 4.13 22.85 10.33
C TYR A 725 5.48 22.15 10.40
N ILE A 726 6.05 22.09 11.59
CA ILE A 726 7.43 21.66 11.85
C ILE A 726 7.46 20.16 12.11
N TYR A 727 8.38 19.50 11.41
CA TYR A 727 8.69 18.09 11.59
C TYR A 727 10.18 17.90 11.86
N GLN A 728 10.50 16.88 12.65
CA GLN A 728 11.85 16.42 12.89
C GLN A 728 12.08 15.10 12.14
N SER A 729 12.93 15.10 11.11
CA SER A 729 13.43 13.85 10.55
C SER A 729 14.53 13.26 11.44
N LEU A 730 15.03 12.07 11.11
CA LEU A 730 16.15 11.46 11.82
C LEU A 730 17.43 12.31 11.81
N THR A 731 17.59 13.21 10.85
CA THR A 731 18.83 13.98 10.66
C THR A 731 18.63 15.46 10.90
N LYS A 732 17.58 16.06 10.32
CA LYS A 732 17.33 17.50 10.37
C LYS A 732 15.84 17.85 10.37
N PRO A 733 15.45 18.98 10.98
CA PRO A 733 14.09 19.45 10.89
C PRO A 733 13.76 20.04 9.51
N PHE A 734 12.48 20.02 9.18
CA PHE A 734 11.90 20.68 8.02
C PHE A 734 10.51 21.24 8.40
N MET A 735 9.93 22.04 7.53
CA MET A 735 8.54 22.47 7.67
C MET A 735 7.75 22.34 6.38
N ILE A 736 6.44 22.17 6.52
CA ILE A 736 5.47 22.32 5.44
C ILE A 736 4.72 23.63 5.67
N LEU A 737 4.75 24.53 4.70
CA LEU A 737 4.33 25.93 4.83
C LEU A 737 3.28 26.27 3.79
N TRP A 738 2.20 26.94 4.18
CA TRP A 738 1.23 27.53 3.24
C TRP A 738 0.47 28.70 3.87
N LYS A 739 -0.24 29.44 3.03
CA LYS A 739 -1.22 30.48 3.40
C LYS A 739 -2.63 29.86 3.41
N VAL A 740 -3.38 30.03 4.49
CA VAL A 740 -4.70 29.40 4.72
C VAL A 740 -5.77 29.90 3.74
N LYS A 741 -5.73 31.19 3.42
CA LYS A 741 -6.63 31.81 2.44
C LYS A 741 -5.95 32.96 1.71
N MET A 742 -6.35 33.18 0.46
CA MET A 742 -6.07 34.45 -0.21
C MET A 742 -7.09 35.48 0.28
N ASP A 743 -6.62 36.67 0.67
CA ASP A 743 -7.53 37.75 1.05
C ASP A 743 -8.13 38.37 -0.22
N ALA A 744 -9.42 38.70 -0.20
CA ALA A 744 -10.13 39.31 -1.33
C ALA A 744 -9.53 40.66 -1.74
N THR A 745 -8.70 41.28 -0.88
CA THR A 745 -8.02 42.56 -1.15
C THR A 745 -6.52 42.42 -1.45
N SER A 746 -5.90 41.26 -1.18
CA SER A 746 -4.53 40.95 -1.58
C SER A 746 -4.47 39.61 -2.31
N GLU A 747 -4.57 39.68 -3.64
CA GLU A 747 -4.37 38.54 -4.55
C GLU A 747 -2.89 38.09 -4.62
N SER A 748 -2.00 38.68 -3.82
CA SER A 748 -0.58 38.37 -3.86
C SER A 748 -0.20 37.30 -2.82
N ASP A 749 0.65 36.38 -3.26
CA ASP A 749 1.38 35.45 -2.41
C ASP A 749 2.12 36.17 -1.29
N TYR A 750 2.35 35.48 -0.17
CA TYR A 750 3.23 35.98 0.88
C TYR A 750 4.69 35.75 0.49
N LEU A 751 5.50 36.81 0.50
CA LEU A 751 6.94 36.69 0.22
C LEU A 751 7.68 36.21 1.47
N TYR A 752 8.12 34.96 1.47
CA TYR A 752 8.91 34.38 2.55
C TYR A 752 10.40 34.38 2.19
N THR A 753 11.23 34.94 3.06
CA THR A 753 12.70 34.86 2.91
C THR A 753 13.21 33.61 3.58
N LEU A 754 13.83 32.72 2.81
CA LEU A 754 14.42 31.48 3.26
C LEU A 754 15.57 31.74 4.24
N PRO A 755 15.60 31.07 5.41
CA PRO A 755 16.76 31.12 6.29
C PRO A 755 18.03 30.59 5.61
N LEU A 756 19.20 31.09 6.00
CA LEU A 756 20.48 30.67 5.42
C LEU A 756 20.67 29.15 5.51
N GLY A 757 21.01 28.51 4.39
CA GLY A 757 21.26 27.06 4.31
C GLY A 757 20.00 26.19 4.19
N THR A 758 18.82 26.81 4.09
CA THR A 758 17.58 26.12 3.74
C THR A 758 17.40 26.00 2.23
N ASN A 759 16.51 25.11 1.81
CA ASN A 759 16.03 25.01 0.44
C ASN A 759 14.54 24.68 0.45
N ALA A 760 13.85 24.96 -0.66
CA ALA A 760 12.43 24.76 -0.77
C ALA A 760 12.06 23.92 -2.00
N GLU A 761 11.03 23.10 -1.84
CA GLU A 761 10.37 22.38 -2.92
C GLU A 761 8.86 22.65 -2.91
N ASP A 762 8.25 22.65 -4.09
CA ASP A 762 6.79 22.74 -4.25
C ASP A 762 6.09 21.46 -3.77
N MET A 763 4.75 21.44 -3.84
CA MET A 763 3.97 20.31 -3.31
C MET A 763 4.23 18.97 -4.02
N ILE A 764 4.81 18.98 -5.23
CA ILE A 764 5.14 17.77 -6.01
C ILE A 764 6.63 17.46 -6.02
N GLY A 765 7.45 18.26 -5.33
CA GLY A 765 8.88 18.01 -5.15
C GLY A 765 9.80 18.70 -6.16
N ASN A 766 9.33 19.72 -6.90
CA ASN A 766 10.22 20.54 -7.71
C ASN A 766 10.91 21.60 -6.87
N LYS A 767 12.20 21.80 -7.11
CA LYS A 767 12.97 22.84 -6.43
C LYS A 767 12.41 24.24 -6.76
N ILE A 768 12.23 25.05 -5.72
CA ILE A 768 11.90 26.47 -5.85
C ILE A 768 13.22 27.26 -5.77
N GLU A 769 13.52 28.03 -6.83
CA GLU A 769 14.76 28.81 -6.92
C GLU A 769 14.66 30.17 -6.22
N GLY A 770 15.77 30.62 -5.64
CA GLY A 770 15.91 31.93 -5.00
C GLY A 770 15.75 31.92 -3.47
N ASP A 771 16.24 32.98 -2.83
CA ASP A 771 16.21 33.13 -1.37
C ASP A 771 14.88 33.74 -0.86
N VAL A 772 14.05 34.28 -1.75
CA VAL A 772 12.72 34.81 -1.45
C VAL A 772 11.72 34.07 -2.31
N ILE A 773 10.79 33.37 -1.67
CA ILE A 773 9.82 32.50 -2.33
C ILE A 773 8.38 32.98 -2.09
N ASN A 774 7.52 32.69 -3.05
CA ASN A 774 6.08 32.95 -2.96
C ASN A 774 5.39 31.84 -2.18
N ILE A 775 4.65 32.21 -1.15
CA ILE A 775 3.84 31.29 -0.36
C ILE A 775 2.36 31.55 -0.67
N GLY A 776 1.80 30.64 -1.46
CA GLY A 776 0.39 30.58 -1.83
C GLY A 776 -0.41 29.63 -0.94
N THR A 777 -1.53 29.14 -1.46
CA THR A 777 -2.38 28.16 -0.77
C THR A 777 -1.87 26.73 -0.89
N GLU A 778 -0.97 26.47 -1.83
CA GLU A 778 -0.32 25.18 -2.03
C GLU A 778 0.74 24.93 -0.93
N PRO A 779 0.87 23.68 -0.44
CA PRO A 779 1.94 23.32 0.48
C PRO A 779 3.33 23.50 -0.16
N VAL A 780 4.24 24.14 0.57
CA VAL A 780 5.66 24.26 0.22
C VAL A 780 6.50 23.56 1.29
N TYR A 781 7.43 22.72 0.88
CA TYR A 781 8.34 22.01 1.77
C TYR A 781 9.63 22.82 1.91
N VAL A 782 9.99 23.21 3.13
CA VAL A 782 11.24 23.93 3.42
C VAL A 782 12.13 23.07 4.31
N TYR A 783 13.28 22.68 3.78
CA TYR A 783 14.21 21.74 4.41
C TYR A 783 15.36 22.45 5.13
N ASN A 784 15.97 21.74 6.09
CA ASN A 784 17.12 22.21 6.88
C ASN A 784 16.83 23.49 7.69
N ILE A 785 15.61 23.62 8.21
CA ILE A 785 15.20 24.82 8.94
C ILE A 785 16.04 25.03 10.22
N PRO A 786 16.26 26.28 10.64
CA PRO A 786 16.99 26.56 11.87
C PRO A 786 16.22 26.05 13.10
N THR A 787 16.95 25.67 14.15
CA THR A 787 16.37 25.20 15.42
C THR A 787 15.54 26.26 16.14
N THR A 788 15.71 27.55 15.81
CA THR A 788 14.82 28.64 16.25
C THR A 788 13.35 28.37 15.91
N LEU A 789 13.06 27.90 14.69
CA LEU A 789 11.71 27.58 14.25
C LEU A 789 11.17 26.35 14.99
N VAL A 790 12.01 25.35 15.23
CA VAL A 790 11.65 24.17 16.03
C VAL A 790 11.26 24.59 17.45
N LYS A 791 12.04 25.47 18.09
CA LYS A 791 11.72 26.00 19.42
C LYS A 791 10.42 26.82 19.41
N GLN A 792 10.21 27.66 18.39
CA GLN A 792 8.99 28.47 18.26
C GLN A 792 7.73 27.61 18.14
N ALA A 793 7.86 26.40 17.57
CA ALA A 793 6.74 25.45 17.44
C ALA A 793 6.14 25.01 18.78
N PHE A 794 6.82 25.26 19.90
CA PHE A 794 6.35 24.98 21.25
C PHE A 794 5.77 26.20 21.97
N GLY A 795 5.62 27.34 21.27
CA GLY A 795 5.00 28.54 21.82
C GLY A 795 3.52 28.36 22.21
N ASP A 796 2.88 27.28 21.74
CA ASP A 796 1.51 26.88 22.05
C ASP A 796 1.39 26.01 23.32
N ILE A 797 2.51 25.56 23.92
CA ILE A 797 2.46 24.76 25.15
C ILE A 797 1.80 25.54 26.28
N SER A 798 0.86 24.88 26.97
CA SER A 798 0.17 25.44 28.14
C SER A 798 -0.09 24.39 29.21
N ILE A 799 0.05 24.79 30.48
CA ILE A 799 -0.37 24.01 31.65
C ILE A 799 -1.51 24.69 32.42
N GLU A 800 -2.19 25.66 31.81
CA GLU A 800 -3.27 26.46 32.43
C GLU A 800 -4.46 25.62 32.90
N SER A 801 -4.63 24.42 32.33
CA SER A 801 -5.64 23.46 32.74
C SER A 801 -5.47 22.97 34.19
N PHE A 802 -4.31 23.25 34.80
CA PHE A 802 -3.95 22.93 36.18
C PHE A 802 -3.76 24.17 37.06
N LYS A 803 -4.19 25.38 36.65
CA LYS A 803 -3.95 26.63 37.39
C LYS A 803 -4.39 26.65 38.85
N ASP A 804 -5.36 25.79 39.22
CA ASP A 804 -5.90 25.69 40.57
C ASP A 804 -5.12 24.69 41.46
N PHE A 805 -4.06 24.06 40.95
CA PHE A 805 -3.19 23.14 41.68
C PHE A 805 -2.08 23.87 42.43
N TYR A 806 -1.65 23.33 43.58
CA TYR A 806 -0.61 23.95 44.41
C TYR A 806 0.75 24.01 43.69
N SER A 807 1.09 22.95 42.96
CA SER A 807 2.33 22.85 42.18
C SER A 807 2.37 23.75 40.94
N TYR A 808 1.24 24.26 40.46
CA TYR A 808 1.17 24.99 39.18
C TYR A 808 2.14 26.17 39.10
N ASN A 809 2.20 27.04 40.12
CA ASN A 809 3.03 28.25 40.05
C ASN A 809 4.53 27.94 39.90
N GLU A 810 5.02 26.90 40.57
CA GLU A 810 6.43 26.48 40.48
C GLU A 810 6.77 26.01 39.06
N TYR A 811 5.97 25.10 38.52
CA TYR A 811 6.24 24.51 37.20
C TYR A 811 5.91 25.46 36.06
N LYS A 812 4.95 26.38 36.25
CA LYS A 812 4.69 27.46 35.30
C LYS A 812 5.90 28.38 35.17
N GLN A 813 6.55 28.72 36.28
CA GLN A 813 7.77 29.53 36.25
C GLN A 813 8.91 28.83 35.47
N LYS A 814 9.07 27.51 35.66
CA LYS A 814 10.08 26.69 34.95
C LYS A 814 9.78 26.61 33.45
N LEU A 815 8.53 26.32 33.08
CA LEU A 815 8.08 26.31 31.69
C LEU A 815 8.26 27.68 31.03
N ASP A 816 7.90 28.76 31.72
CA ASP A 816 8.07 30.13 31.19
C ASP A 816 9.55 30.50 31.00
N ALA A 817 10.46 29.95 31.80
CA ALA A 817 11.89 30.13 31.60
C ALA A 817 12.34 29.44 30.31
N PHE A 818 11.91 28.21 30.07
CA PHE A 818 12.18 27.47 28.83
C PHE A 818 11.57 28.17 27.60
N LEU A 819 10.31 28.62 27.68
CA LEU A 819 9.64 29.30 26.56
C LEU A 819 10.27 30.67 26.23
N LYS A 820 11.08 31.26 27.11
CA LYS A 820 11.83 32.50 26.84
C LYS A 820 13.15 32.28 26.10
N LEU A 821 13.62 31.04 25.98
CA LEU A 821 14.82 30.73 25.19
C LEU A 821 14.60 31.16 23.73
N THR A 822 15.63 31.72 23.10
CA THR A 822 15.57 32.14 21.68
C THR A 822 15.86 30.99 20.72
N ASP A 823 16.76 30.09 21.10
CA ASP A 823 17.18 28.93 20.32
C ASP A 823 16.84 27.63 21.07
N MET A 824 16.82 26.49 20.36
CA MET A 824 16.96 25.22 21.07
C MET A 824 18.30 25.21 21.78
N SER A 825 18.25 24.92 23.08
CA SER A 825 19.40 24.83 23.97
C SER A 825 20.33 23.66 23.60
N ASP A 826 21.38 23.43 24.37
CA ASP A 826 22.00 22.10 24.41
C ASP A 826 20.98 21.05 24.91
N GLY A 827 21.25 19.77 24.66
CA GLY A 827 20.36 18.65 25.00
C GLY A 827 19.98 18.61 26.49
N ASP A 828 20.87 19.06 27.37
CA ASP A 828 20.70 19.05 28.82
C ASP A 828 19.55 19.95 29.29
N GLU A 829 19.49 21.20 28.80
CA GLU A 829 18.40 22.13 29.15
C GLU A 829 17.04 21.62 28.64
N TRP A 830 17.01 20.97 27.47
CA TRP A 830 15.79 20.39 26.91
C TRP A 830 15.29 19.22 27.75
N LEU A 831 16.19 18.29 28.08
CA LEU A 831 15.91 17.16 28.95
C LEU A 831 15.47 17.63 30.34
N SER A 832 16.06 18.72 30.86
CA SER A 832 15.66 19.33 32.12
C SER A 832 14.20 19.80 32.07
N CYS A 833 13.78 20.51 31.03
CA CYS A 833 12.40 20.96 30.88
C CYS A 833 11.41 19.77 30.77
N MET A 834 11.76 18.75 29.99
CA MET A 834 10.95 17.52 29.91
C MET A 834 10.80 16.84 31.28
N ASN A 835 11.90 16.75 32.04
CA ASN A 835 11.88 16.19 33.39
C ASN A 835 11.04 17.04 34.36
N ASP A 836 11.07 18.36 34.24
CA ASP A 836 10.22 19.26 35.03
C ASP A 836 8.74 19.07 34.70
N LEU A 837 8.35 19.02 33.42
CA LEU A 837 6.95 18.78 33.03
C LEU A 837 6.47 17.38 33.44
N PHE A 838 7.34 16.38 33.38
CA PHE A 838 7.03 15.05 33.91
C PHE A 838 6.84 15.07 35.43
N ALA A 839 7.73 15.75 36.16
CA ALA A 839 7.63 15.92 37.60
C ALA A 839 6.37 16.70 38.00
N PHE A 840 5.96 17.68 37.20
CA PHE A 840 4.69 18.37 37.33
C PHE A 840 3.50 17.40 37.26
N GLY A 841 3.49 16.53 36.24
CA GLY A 841 2.47 15.47 36.13
C GLY A 841 2.39 14.59 37.38
N LYS A 842 3.54 14.20 37.96
CA LYS A 842 3.56 13.46 39.24
C LYS A 842 3.01 14.27 40.40
N ALA A 843 3.36 15.56 40.49
CA ALA A 843 2.89 16.44 41.55
C ALA A 843 1.36 16.58 41.52
N VAL A 844 0.77 16.84 40.35
CA VAL A 844 -0.70 16.99 40.22
C VAL A 844 -1.44 15.67 40.47
N ILE A 845 -0.88 14.52 40.09
CA ILE A 845 -1.43 13.21 40.46
C ILE A 845 -1.41 13.03 41.98
N GLY A 846 -0.30 13.39 42.64
CA GLY A 846 -0.18 13.34 44.10
C GLY A 846 -1.21 14.22 44.81
N GLU A 847 -1.44 15.43 44.31
CA GLU A 847 -2.44 16.35 44.83
C GLU A 847 -3.87 15.78 44.73
N VAL A 848 -4.26 15.26 43.56
CA VAL A 848 -5.56 14.57 43.39
C VAL A 848 -5.65 13.38 44.34
N ASN A 849 -4.59 12.57 44.43
CA ASN A 849 -4.58 11.39 45.30
C ASN A 849 -4.72 11.71 46.79
N SER A 850 -4.30 12.91 47.21
CA SER A 850 -4.44 13.41 48.58
C SER A 850 -5.78 14.10 48.87
N GLY A 851 -6.63 14.30 47.86
CA GLY A 851 -7.87 15.08 47.98
C GLY A 851 -7.65 16.59 48.09
N ALA A 852 -6.49 17.09 47.64
CA ALA A 852 -6.13 18.51 47.71
C ALA A 852 -6.89 19.39 46.70
N THR A 853 -7.47 18.80 45.67
CA THR A 853 -8.16 19.51 44.59
C THR A 853 -9.57 18.96 44.35
N ASN A 854 -10.47 19.81 43.85
CA ASN A 854 -11.89 19.47 43.58
C ASN A 854 -12.16 19.22 42.09
N ILE A 855 -11.16 18.82 41.31
CA ILE A 855 -11.33 18.55 39.88
C ILE A 855 -12.06 17.21 39.67
N ASP A 856 -12.98 17.17 38.69
CA ASP A 856 -13.59 15.92 38.25
C ASP A 856 -12.55 14.95 37.69
N LYS A 857 -12.74 13.65 37.92
CA LYS A 857 -11.80 12.59 37.52
C LYS A 857 -11.55 12.61 36.01
N ASN A 858 -12.58 12.70 35.19
CA ASN A 858 -12.42 12.66 33.73
C ASN A 858 -11.71 13.92 33.23
N SER A 859 -12.10 15.08 33.75
CA SER A 859 -11.44 16.35 33.42
C SER A 859 -9.95 16.34 33.78
N PHE A 860 -9.59 15.80 34.95
CA PHE A 860 -8.20 15.62 35.36
C PHE A 860 -7.44 14.67 34.43
N MET A 861 -8.02 13.49 34.14
CA MET A 861 -7.37 12.51 33.28
C MET A 861 -7.16 13.05 31.86
N TYR A 862 -8.10 13.83 31.33
CA TYR A 862 -7.95 14.50 30.04
C TYR A 862 -6.81 15.53 30.07
N ASN A 863 -6.77 16.39 31.10
CA ASN A 863 -5.68 17.36 31.24
C ASN A 863 -4.31 16.67 31.34
N LEU A 864 -4.24 15.51 31.99
CA LEU A 864 -3.02 14.70 32.07
C LEU A 864 -2.65 14.07 30.70
N PHE A 865 -3.65 13.69 29.91
CA PHE A 865 -3.44 13.21 28.53
C PHE A 865 -2.84 14.30 27.64
N GLU A 866 -3.34 15.54 27.72
CA GLU A 866 -2.81 16.68 26.97
C GLU A 866 -1.35 17.01 27.37
N LEU A 867 -1.05 16.90 28.68
CA LEU A 867 0.31 17.05 29.19
C LEU A 867 1.25 15.96 28.65
N TYR A 868 0.76 14.72 28.53
CA TYR A 868 1.50 13.65 27.84
C TYR A 868 1.72 13.96 26.35
N GLY A 869 0.71 14.47 25.64
CA GLY A 869 0.88 14.89 24.24
C GLY A 869 1.96 15.97 24.06
N THR A 870 2.02 16.92 24.99
CA THR A 870 3.12 17.92 25.07
C THR A 870 4.48 17.25 25.27
N LEU A 871 4.59 16.36 26.26
CA LEU A 871 5.83 15.62 26.53
C LEU A 871 6.28 14.78 25.34
N LYS A 872 5.34 14.17 24.60
CA LYS A 872 5.62 13.41 23.38
C LYS A 872 6.21 14.30 22.29
N ARG A 873 5.62 15.48 22.01
CA ARG A 873 6.16 16.46 21.05
C ARG A 873 7.58 16.90 21.44
N MET A 874 7.82 17.15 22.73
CA MET A 874 9.15 17.53 23.21
C MET A 874 10.17 16.38 23.11
N ALA A 875 9.76 15.15 23.42
CA ALA A 875 10.62 13.97 23.28
C ALA A 875 10.98 13.69 21.81
N ASN A 876 10.03 13.92 20.89
CA ASN A 876 10.27 13.83 19.45
C ASN A 876 11.34 14.82 18.97
N ALA A 877 11.31 16.07 19.46
CA ALA A 877 12.35 17.05 19.16
C ALA A 877 13.69 16.64 19.80
N TYR A 878 13.67 16.18 21.06
CA TYR A 878 14.87 15.75 21.79
C TYR A 878 15.61 14.58 21.13
N ALA A 879 14.91 13.71 20.40
CA ALA A 879 15.52 12.58 19.71
C ALA A 879 16.65 12.97 18.75
N MET A 880 16.69 14.22 18.26
CA MET A 880 17.76 14.70 17.38
C MET A 880 19.14 14.75 18.05
N TYR A 881 19.21 14.84 19.39
CA TYR A 881 20.49 14.87 20.11
C TYR A 881 21.16 13.49 20.15
N ASP A 882 20.43 12.43 19.78
CA ASP A 882 20.92 11.05 19.65
C ASP A 882 21.55 10.48 20.95
N GLU A 883 21.09 10.96 22.11
CA GLU A 883 21.59 10.58 23.42
C GLU A 883 21.00 9.25 23.93
N GLU A 884 21.77 8.50 24.70
CA GLU A 884 21.36 7.20 25.26
C GLU A 884 20.48 7.36 26.51
N ALA A 885 19.35 6.66 26.55
CA ALA A 885 18.49 6.55 27.72
C ALA A 885 18.42 5.10 28.26
N PRO A 886 18.24 4.91 29.58
CA PRO A 886 18.03 3.59 30.16
C PRO A 886 16.81 2.87 29.55
N SER A 887 16.92 1.55 29.37
CA SER A 887 15.80 0.75 28.87
C SER A 887 14.60 0.76 29.84
N SER A 888 13.40 0.90 29.28
CA SER A 888 12.12 0.87 29.98
C SER A 888 11.62 -0.54 30.35
N ASN A 889 12.33 -1.61 29.94
CA ASN A 889 11.89 -3.00 30.13
C ASN A 889 11.61 -3.35 31.60
N ALA A 890 12.47 -2.92 32.52
CA ALA A 890 12.28 -3.18 33.95
C ALA A 890 11.07 -2.41 34.52
N ALA A 891 10.84 -1.17 34.08
CA ALA A 891 9.68 -0.38 34.49
C ALA A 891 8.38 -1.05 34.02
N ILE A 892 8.31 -1.46 32.75
CA ILE A 892 7.17 -2.20 32.19
C ILE A 892 6.92 -3.50 32.95
N PHE A 893 7.96 -4.29 33.22
CA PHE A 893 7.81 -5.56 33.95
C PHE A 893 7.26 -5.33 35.36
N ASN A 894 7.87 -4.42 36.13
CA ASN A 894 7.49 -4.16 37.51
C ASN A 894 6.07 -3.59 37.62
N THR A 895 5.74 -2.55 36.84
CA THR A 895 4.41 -1.92 36.90
C THR A 895 3.32 -2.89 36.44
N ASN A 896 3.57 -3.75 35.44
CA ASN A 896 2.60 -4.79 35.07
C ASN A 896 2.40 -5.82 36.19
N ALA A 897 3.47 -6.21 36.91
CA ALA A 897 3.36 -7.11 38.04
C ALA A 897 2.50 -6.50 39.16
N ASP A 898 2.69 -5.22 39.48
CA ASP A 898 1.90 -4.50 40.49
C ASP A 898 0.42 -4.37 40.07
N ILE A 899 0.16 -4.11 38.79
CA ILE A 899 -1.21 -4.08 38.23
C ILE A 899 -1.89 -5.44 38.38
N MET A 900 -1.19 -6.52 38.03
CA MET A 900 -1.72 -7.88 38.16
C MET A 900 -1.98 -8.23 39.62
N GLN A 901 -1.11 -7.81 40.54
CA GLN A 901 -1.35 -7.96 41.98
C GLN A 901 -2.58 -7.19 42.44
N LYS A 902 -2.73 -5.91 42.06
CA LYS A 902 -3.90 -5.06 42.39
C LYS A 902 -5.20 -5.69 41.87
N LYS A 903 -5.16 -6.32 40.69
CA LYS A 903 -6.28 -7.04 40.08
C LYS A 903 -6.52 -8.45 40.65
N ASN A 904 -5.82 -8.86 41.70
CA ASN A 904 -5.88 -10.23 42.25
C ASN A 904 -5.64 -11.30 41.18
N ASN A 905 -4.72 -11.04 40.24
CA ASN A 905 -4.43 -11.86 39.07
C ASN A 905 -5.61 -12.11 38.11
N GLN A 906 -6.69 -11.35 38.20
CA GLN A 906 -7.81 -11.38 37.27
C GLN A 906 -7.52 -10.48 36.05
N LYS A 907 -6.72 -10.96 35.10
CA LYS A 907 -6.23 -10.19 33.93
C LYS A 907 -7.32 -9.49 33.10
N GLU A 908 -8.53 -10.07 33.08
CA GLU A 908 -9.66 -9.58 32.27
C GLU A 908 -10.40 -8.41 32.94
N THR A 909 -10.09 -8.08 34.20
CA THR A 909 -10.64 -6.91 34.91
C THR A 909 -9.91 -5.63 34.49
N SER A 910 -10.48 -4.46 34.82
CA SER A 910 -9.95 -3.16 34.41
C SER A 910 -9.51 -2.30 35.60
N LEU A 911 -8.40 -1.59 35.43
CA LEU A 911 -8.08 -0.35 36.11
C LEU A 911 -8.08 0.72 35.02
N LEU A 912 -9.27 1.17 34.63
CA LEU A 912 -9.56 1.88 33.37
C LEU A 912 -8.41 2.79 32.87
N PHE A 913 -7.97 3.73 33.70
CA PHE A 913 -6.94 4.70 33.32
C PHE A 913 -5.52 4.15 33.48
N THR A 914 -5.24 3.38 34.54
CA THR A 914 -3.94 2.71 34.72
C THR A 914 -3.62 1.81 33.53
N ASP A 915 -4.58 0.98 33.11
CA ASP A 915 -4.46 0.11 31.95
C ASP A 915 -4.23 0.93 30.69
N ALA A 916 -4.99 2.02 30.50
CA ALA A 916 -4.86 2.89 29.34
C ALA A 916 -3.48 3.53 29.24
N ILE A 917 -2.96 4.13 30.31
CA ILE A 917 -1.61 4.70 30.39
C ILE A 917 -0.56 3.62 30.05
N MET A 918 -0.74 2.41 30.61
CA MET A 918 0.17 1.30 30.33
C MET A 918 0.11 0.81 28.89
N ARG A 919 -0.99 0.97 28.15
CA ARG A 919 -1.02 0.69 26.70
C ARG A 919 -0.04 1.59 25.96
N TYR A 920 -0.05 2.90 26.22
CA TYR A 920 0.90 3.84 25.64
C TYR A 920 2.34 3.52 26.05
N ALA A 921 2.58 3.21 27.34
CA ALA A 921 3.91 2.83 27.83
C ALA A 921 4.45 1.59 27.11
N LYS A 922 3.62 0.56 26.91
CA LYS A 922 3.97 -0.69 26.21
C LYS A 922 4.26 -0.44 24.73
N ARG A 923 3.49 0.40 24.05
CA ARG A 923 3.74 0.75 22.63
C ARG A 923 5.10 1.42 22.47
N HIS A 924 5.41 2.41 23.31
CA HIS A 924 6.73 3.04 23.31
C HIS A 924 7.85 2.03 23.61
N ASN A 925 7.70 1.19 24.63
CA ASN A 925 8.67 0.14 24.95
C ASN A 925 8.91 -0.82 23.77
N LYS A 926 7.82 -1.23 23.10
CA LYS A 926 7.89 -2.10 21.91
C LYS A 926 8.69 -1.45 20.80
N ILE A 927 8.35 -0.20 20.45
CA ILE A 927 9.06 0.58 19.43
C ILE A 927 10.55 0.70 19.77
N ALA A 928 10.90 1.08 21.01
CA ALA A 928 12.29 1.18 21.44
C ALA A 928 13.05 -0.15 21.27
N ASN A 929 12.45 -1.26 21.69
CA ASN A 929 13.06 -2.59 21.60
C ASN A 929 13.21 -3.08 20.15
N GLU A 930 12.26 -2.76 19.27
CA GLU A 930 12.33 -3.11 17.85
C GLU A 930 13.39 -2.29 17.12
N VAL A 931 13.41 -0.97 17.32
CA VAL A 931 14.42 -0.07 16.71
C VAL A 931 15.83 -0.45 17.16
N LYS A 932 16.06 -0.76 18.44
CA LYS A 932 17.38 -1.19 18.93
C LYS A 932 17.90 -2.45 18.22
N LYS A 933 17.02 -3.34 17.76
CA LYS A 933 17.38 -4.59 17.06
C LYS A 933 17.67 -4.39 15.57
N LYS A 934 17.30 -3.26 14.97
CA LYS A 934 17.61 -2.96 13.57
C LYS A 934 19.11 -2.73 13.37
N ASP A 935 19.55 -2.76 12.13
CA ASP A 935 20.91 -2.32 11.77
C ASP A 935 21.16 -0.86 12.19
N ASP A 936 22.42 -0.46 12.28
CA ASP A 936 22.76 0.89 12.71
C ASP A 936 22.40 1.94 11.65
N PHE A 937 21.81 3.06 12.07
CA PHE A 937 21.47 4.19 11.20
C PHE A 937 21.45 5.49 12.00
N GLN A 938 21.64 6.62 11.32
CA GLN A 938 21.68 7.93 11.97
C GLN A 938 20.36 8.25 12.68
N GLY A 939 20.43 8.67 13.95
CA GLY A 939 19.26 8.99 14.78
C GLY A 939 18.59 7.78 15.44
N LYS A 940 19.14 6.57 15.27
CA LYS A 940 18.63 5.33 15.89
C LYS A 940 18.61 5.42 17.42
N THR A 941 19.69 5.92 18.03
CA THR A 941 19.84 5.95 19.48
C THR A 941 18.81 6.89 20.08
N GLY A 942 18.73 8.12 19.59
CA GLY A 942 17.78 9.13 20.04
C GLY A 942 16.32 8.70 19.87
N PHE A 943 15.97 8.09 18.72
CA PHE A 943 14.63 7.59 18.49
C PHE A 943 14.25 6.45 19.45
N ALA A 944 15.16 5.52 19.72
CA ALA A 944 14.92 4.47 20.71
C ALA A 944 14.84 5.05 22.14
N SER A 945 15.74 5.97 22.48
CA SER A 945 15.84 6.61 23.79
C SER A 945 14.61 7.45 24.13
N MET A 946 14.06 8.22 23.18
CA MET A 946 12.83 8.99 23.43
C MET A 946 11.65 8.07 23.79
N ASN A 947 11.56 6.91 23.13
CA ASN A 947 10.51 5.93 23.40
C ASN A 947 10.71 5.27 24.76
N ASP A 948 11.94 4.89 25.12
CA ASP A 948 12.24 4.38 26.46
C ASP A 948 11.96 5.42 27.56
N TYR A 949 12.27 6.69 27.31
CA TYR A 949 11.98 7.79 28.22
C TYR A 949 10.47 7.88 28.48
N LEU A 950 9.67 8.04 27.42
CA LEU A 950 8.21 8.16 27.51
C LEU A 950 7.60 6.93 28.19
N SER A 951 8.06 5.73 27.82
CA SER A 951 7.59 4.47 28.43
C SER A 951 7.83 4.44 29.94
N THR A 952 9.06 4.76 30.37
CA THR A 952 9.42 4.79 31.79
C THR A 952 8.58 5.80 32.56
N LYS A 953 8.39 7.00 31.99
CA LYS A 953 7.61 8.07 32.62
C LYS A 953 6.13 7.69 32.77
N LEU A 954 5.55 7.09 31.74
CA LEU A 954 4.17 6.61 31.80
C LEU A 954 3.98 5.48 32.83
N CYS A 955 4.96 4.58 33.01
CA CYS A 955 4.92 3.58 34.08
C CYS A 955 4.87 4.21 35.47
N GLU A 956 5.62 5.29 35.71
CA GLU A 956 5.59 6.03 36.98
C GLU A 956 4.21 6.69 37.21
N TRP A 957 3.60 7.31 36.18
CA TRP A 957 2.25 7.88 36.30
C TRP A 957 1.20 6.78 36.54
N ALA A 958 1.26 5.67 35.80
CA ALA A 958 0.36 4.54 35.98
C ALA A 958 0.42 3.99 37.41
N ALA A 959 1.63 3.84 37.98
CA ALA A 959 1.81 3.38 39.35
C ALA A 959 1.16 4.31 40.39
N LEU A 960 1.16 5.63 40.16
CA LEU A 960 0.53 6.60 41.05
C LEU A 960 -1.01 6.61 40.90
N ILE A 961 -1.53 6.57 39.67
CA ILE A 961 -2.98 6.52 39.41
C ILE A 961 -3.60 5.24 40.00
N MET A 962 -2.91 4.11 39.86
CA MET A 962 -3.34 2.81 40.37
C MET A 962 -3.62 2.77 41.88
N GLN A 963 -2.98 3.64 42.67
CA GLN A 963 -3.14 3.64 44.13
C GLN A 963 -4.60 3.85 44.55
N ASN A 964 -5.28 4.78 43.86
CA ASN A 964 -6.66 5.18 44.15
C ASN A 964 -7.68 4.66 43.14
N GLU A 965 -7.25 3.96 42.09
CA GLU A 965 -8.16 3.33 41.14
C GLU A 965 -8.72 2.01 41.69
N GLU A 966 -10.05 1.88 41.65
CA GLU A 966 -10.74 0.63 42.00
C GLU A 966 -10.74 -0.34 40.83
N VAL A 967 -10.60 -1.64 41.12
CA VAL A 967 -10.68 -2.69 40.11
C VAL A 967 -12.12 -2.82 39.63
N ASP A 968 -12.35 -2.52 38.36
CA ASP A 968 -13.61 -2.71 37.68
C ASP A 968 -13.69 -4.14 37.11
N ILE A 969 -14.44 -4.99 37.80
CA ILE A 969 -14.69 -6.38 37.37
C ILE A 969 -15.63 -6.48 36.16
N THR A 970 -16.35 -5.42 35.82
CA THR A 970 -17.40 -5.46 34.78
C THR A 970 -16.83 -5.62 33.38
N ARG A 971 -15.54 -5.29 33.16
CA ARG A 971 -14.84 -5.60 31.91
C ARG A 971 -14.77 -7.11 31.63
N ALA A 972 -14.75 -7.93 32.68
CA ALA A 972 -14.73 -9.39 32.57
C ALA A 972 -16.13 -10.01 32.52
N LEU A 973 -17.20 -9.20 32.55
CA LEU A 973 -18.58 -9.65 32.61
C LEU A 973 -19.31 -9.08 31.39
N LEU A 974 -19.51 -9.88 30.35
CA LEU A 974 -20.09 -9.42 29.09
C LEU A 974 -21.59 -9.72 29.06
N PRO A 975 -22.47 -8.73 29.29
CA PRO A 975 -23.90 -8.94 29.27
C PRO A 975 -24.41 -9.10 27.82
N TYR A 976 -25.51 -9.82 27.65
CA TYR A 976 -26.30 -9.83 26.43
C TYR A 976 -27.77 -10.05 26.77
N ALA A 977 -28.61 -9.28 26.09
CA ALA A 977 -30.05 -9.37 26.04
C ALA A 977 -30.46 -8.62 24.78
N LYS A 978 -31.55 -9.04 24.14
CA LYS A 978 -32.03 -8.40 22.92
C LYS A 978 -32.33 -6.92 23.18
N SER A 979 -31.74 -6.02 22.38
CA SER A 979 -31.84 -4.57 22.58
C SER A 979 -33.22 -4.01 22.24
N LYS A 980 -34.03 -4.74 21.45
CA LYS A 980 -35.37 -4.32 21.03
C LYS A 980 -36.38 -5.47 21.14
N LEU A 981 -37.51 -5.22 21.78
CA LEU A 981 -38.64 -6.14 21.91
C LEU A 981 -39.93 -5.46 21.48
N THR A 982 -40.78 -6.17 20.73
CA THR A 982 -42.16 -5.74 20.47
C THR A 982 -43.10 -6.63 21.28
N VAL A 983 -43.95 -6.02 22.10
CA VAL A 983 -44.83 -6.73 23.04
C VAL A 983 -46.27 -6.26 22.84
N SER A 984 -47.23 -7.17 22.94
CA SER A 984 -48.65 -6.81 22.89
C SER A 984 -49.08 -6.09 24.17
N LYS A 985 -49.96 -5.09 24.03
CA LYS A 985 -50.56 -4.35 25.15
C LYS A 985 -51.12 -5.30 26.21
N ASN A 986 -50.89 -4.99 27.49
CA ASN A 986 -51.33 -5.75 28.67
C ASN A 986 -50.75 -7.15 28.84
N ASN A 987 -49.76 -7.56 28.03
CA ASN A 987 -49.08 -8.84 28.21
C ASN A 987 -47.74 -8.66 28.92
N SER A 988 -47.43 -9.56 29.85
CA SER A 988 -46.06 -9.75 30.33
C SER A 988 -45.17 -10.24 29.19
N TYR A 989 -43.88 -9.94 29.25
CA TYR A 989 -42.89 -10.38 28.26
C TYR A 989 -41.76 -11.13 28.92
N ILE A 990 -41.07 -11.96 28.13
CA ILE A 990 -39.86 -12.67 28.55
C ILE A 990 -38.68 -12.03 27.81
N LEU A 991 -37.63 -11.69 28.57
CA LEU A 991 -36.35 -11.27 28.05
C LEU A 991 -35.27 -12.24 28.56
N ASP A 992 -34.66 -12.97 27.64
CA ASP A 992 -33.51 -13.81 27.98
C ASP A 992 -32.26 -12.95 28.14
N PHE A 993 -31.62 -13.10 29.30
CA PHE A 993 -30.38 -12.42 29.64
C PHE A 993 -29.26 -13.44 29.80
N THR A 994 -28.21 -13.28 29.01
CA THR A 994 -26.99 -14.07 29.06
C THR A 994 -25.86 -13.24 29.63
N LEU A 995 -25.07 -13.82 30.54
CA LEU A 995 -23.88 -13.20 31.07
C LEU A 995 -22.69 -14.12 30.85
N ASP A 996 -21.68 -13.63 30.14
CA ASP A 996 -20.40 -14.31 30.02
C ASP A 996 -19.48 -13.86 31.17
N ASN A 997 -18.86 -14.81 31.85
CA ASN A 997 -17.93 -14.58 32.93
C ASN A 997 -16.51 -14.96 32.51
N MET A 998 -15.67 -13.95 32.27
CA MET A 998 -14.24 -14.11 31.95
C MET A 998 -13.35 -14.12 33.20
N LEU A 999 -13.92 -14.04 34.41
CA LEU A 999 -13.17 -14.19 35.66
C LEU A 999 -12.70 -15.63 35.81
N THR A 1000 -11.61 -15.81 36.57
CA THR A 1000 -11.12 -17.13 36.99
C THR A 1000 -11.93 -17.71 38.16
N ASP A 1001 -12.79 -16.90 38.78
CA ASP A 1001 -13.71 -17.30 39.84
C ASP A 1001 -15.16 -17.38 39.32
N PRO A 1002 -16.01 -18.26 39.86
CA PRO A 1002 -17.45 -18.22 39.62
C PRO A 1002 -18.06 -16.89 40.04
N PHE A 1003 -19.08 -16.44 39.31
CA PHE A 1003 -19.77 -15.18 39.56
C PHE A 1003 -21.27 -15.43 39.81
N VAL A 1004 -21.76 -14.96 40.95
CA VAL A 1004 -23.18 -15.09 41.34
C VAL A 1004 -23.74 -13.70 41.61
N ALA A 1005 -24.83 -13.35 40.94
CA ALA A 1005 -25.47 -12.04 41.07
C ALA A 1005 -26.99 -12.14 40.98
N SER A 1006 -27.66 -11.11 41.50
CA SER A 1006 -29.09 -10.92 41.25
C SER A 1006 -29.28 -10.10 39.98
N VAL A 1007 -30.19 -10.52 39.10
CA VAL A 1007 -30.50 -9.85 37.83
C VAL A 1007 -31.99 -9.58 37.69
N TYR A 1008 -32.35 -8.40 37.21
CA TYR A 1008 -33.74 -7.95 37.10
C TYR A 1008 -33.91 -6.76 36.16
N ILE A 1009 -35.14 -6.56 35.68
CA ILE A 1009 -35.49 -5.43 34.83
C ILE A 1009 -35.80 -4.20 35.69
N VAL A 1010 -35.32 -3.04 35.27
CA VAL A 1010 -35.64 -1.74 35.86
C VAL A 1010 -36.03 -0.70 34.81
N ASP A 1011 -36.84 0.29 35.22
CA ASP A 1011 -37.07 1.49 34.43
C ASP A 1011 -35.93 2.52 34.56
N GLU A 1012 -36.04 3.63 33.81
CA GLU A 1012 -35.06 4.73 33.85
C GLU A 1012 -34.90 5.34 35.25
N GLN A 1013 -35.96 5.29 36.07
CA GLN A 1013 -35.93 5.76 37.46
C GLN A 1013 -35.37 4.71 38.42
N GLY A 1014 -35.04 3.51 37.94
CA GLY A 1014 -34.48 2.41 38.71
C GLY A 1014 -35.52 1.58 39.47
N ASN A 1015 -36.82 1.79 39.23
CA ASN A 1015 -37.87 0.95 39.80
C ASN A 1015 -37.84 -0.42 39.15
N THR A 1016 -38.00 -1.47 39.94
CA THR A 1016 -38.03 -2.84 39.43
C THR A 1016 -39.31 -3.08 38.63
N LYS A 1017 -39.17 -3.69 37.45
CA LYS A 1017 -40.26 -3.98 36.48
C LYS A 1017 -40.35 -5.48 36.17
N GLY A 1018 -40.46 -6.30 37.22
CA GLY A 1018 -40.48 -7.75 37.13
C GLY A 1018 -39.82 -8.44 38.32
N GLU A 1019 -39.76 -9.77 38.29
CA GLU A 1019 -39.14 -10.53 39.39
C GLU A 1019 -37.61 -10.53 39.32
N LYS A 1020 -36.97 -10.61 40.49
CA LYS A 1020 -35.52 -10.77 40.59
C LYS A 1020 -35.13 -12.23 40.43
N GLN A 1021 -34.21 -12.49 39.51
CA GLN A 1021 -33.61 -13.80 39.31
C GLN A 1021 -32.18 -13.83 39.88
N THR A 1022 -31.67 -15.03 40.15
CA THR A 1022 -30.26 -15.25 40.47
C THR A 1022 -29.59 -15.86 39.25
N ILE A 1023 -28.49 -15.27 38.80
CA ILE A 1023 -27.64 -15.84 37.76
C ILE A 1023 -26.37 -16.38 38.43
N ASN A 1024 -26.03 -17.63 38.12
CA ASN A 1024 -24.80 -18.28 38.56
C ASN A 1024 -23.99 -18.66 37.31
N VAL A 1025 -22.83 -18.04 37.15
CA VAL A 1025 -21.96 -18.24 35.99
C VAL A 1025 -20.65 -18.84 36.48
N SER A 1026 -20.31 -20.02 35.98
CA SER A 1026 -19.00 -20.64 36.27
C SER A 1026 -17.87 -19.76 35.71
N ALA A 1027 -16.65 -19.93 36.22
CA ALA A 1027 -15.47 -19.25 35.69
C ALA A 1027 -15.27 -19.59 34.21
N ASN A 1028 -14.91 -18.59 33.39
CA ASN A 1028 -14.71 -18.72 31.94
C ASN A 1028 -15.88 -19.39 31.20
N SER A 1029 -17.11 -19.11 31.60
CA SER A 1029 -18.34 -19.72 31.05
C SER A 1029 -19.42 -18.68 30.85
N SER A 1030 -20.52 -19.08 30.22
CA SER A 1030 -21.74 -18.28 30.08
C SER A 1030 -22.91 -18.97 30.78
N SER A 1031 -23.87 -18.18 31.25
CA SER A 1031 -25.17 -18.67 31.71
C SER A 1031 -26.29 -17.73 31.25
N THR A 1032 -27.48 -18.27 31.07
CA THR A 1032 -28.68 -17.53 30.65
C THR A 1032 -29.79 -17.68 31.69
N VAL A 1033 -30.54 -16.61 31.92
CA VAL A 1033 -31.77 -16.62 32.71
C VAL A 1033 -32.87 -15.86 31.98
N SER A 1034 -34.11 -16.34 32.08
CA SER A 1034 -35.28 -15.67 31.53
C SER A 1034 -35.85 -14.69 32.56
N LEU A 1035 -35.95 -13.42 32.19
CA LEU A 1035 -36.55 -12.36 33.01
C LEU A 1035 -37.99 -12.12 32.56
N ILE A 1036 -38.94 -12.20 33.49
CA ILE A 1036 -40.35 -11.89 33.22
C ILE A 1036 -40.58 -10.42 33.59
N GLY A 1037 -40.89 -9.61 32.58
CA GLY A 1037 -41.19 -8.19 32.75
C GLY A 1037 -42.67 -7.90 32.96
N ASP A 1038 -42.94 -6.83 33.70
CA ASP A 1038 -44.31 -6.37 33.97
C ASP A 1038 -45.07 -5.99 32.69
N ALA A 1039 -46.39 -6.19 32.70
CA ALA A 1039 -47.24 -5.78 31.58
C ALA A 1039 -47.26 -4.24 31.41
N ILE A 1040 -47.29 -3.78 30.16
CA ILE A 1040 -47.40 -2.36 29.80
C ILE A 1040 -48.76 -2.11 29.17
N ASP A 1041 -49.50 -1.16 29.73
CA ASP A 1041 -50.89 -0.84 29.39
C ASP A 1041 -51.05 0.38 28.48
N GLU A 1042 -49.95 1.03 28.11
CA GLU A 1042 -49.92 2.16 27.19
C GLU A 1042 -49.11 1.83 25.93
N ALA A 1043 -49.60 2.30 24.78
CA ALA A 1043 -48.87 2.19 23.52
C ALA A 1043 -47.75 3.22 23.50
N GLY A 1044 -46.56 2.82 23.09
CA GLY A 1044 -45.37 3.67 23.15
C GLY A 1044 -44.08 2.88 23.07
N SER A 1045 -42.98 3.61 23.25
CA SER A 1045 -41.62 3.07 23.31
C SER A 1045 -41.03 3.35 24.69
N TYR A 1046 -40.53 2.32 25.36
CA TYR A 1046 -40.06 2.39 26.74
C TYR A 1046 -38.62 1.88 26.83
N THR A 1047 -37.73 2.69 27.38
CA THR A 1047 -36.34 2.29 27.65
C THR A 1047 -36.27 1.65 29.03
N TYR A 1048 -35.84 0.40 29.09
CA TYR A 1048 -35.58 -0.35 30.31
C TYR A 1048 -34.15 -0.84 30.36
N TYR A 1049 -33.75 -1.37 31.53
CA TYR A 1049 -32.41 -1.89 31.74
C TYR A 1049 -32.46 -3.24 32.43
N VAL A 1050 -31.62 -4.17 32.00
CA VAL A 1050 -31.26 -5.33 32.82
C VAL A 1050 -30.17 -4.90 33.80
N ALA A 1051 -30.50 -4.88 35.08
CA ALA A 1051 -29.58 -4.53 36.16
C ALA A 1051 -28.95 -5.80 36.76
N VAL A 1052 -27.62 -5.85 36.80
CA VAL A 1052 -26.86 -6.91 37.49
C VAL A 1052 -26.38 -6.36 38.83
N LYS A 1053 -26.92 -6.92 39.92
CA LYS A 1053 -26.62 -6.53 41.29
C LYS A 1053 -25.70 -7.56 41.96
N TYR A 1054 -24.51 -7.10 42.33
CA TYR A 1054 -23.47 -7.88 43.01
C TYR A 1054 -23.04 -7.16 44.29
N ASN A 1055 -22.92 -7.88 45.40
CA ASN A 1055 -22.56 -7.34 46.72
C ASN A 1055 -23.33 -6.06 47.12
N GLY A 1056 -24.64 -6.05 46.86
CA GLY A 1056 -25.50 -4.93 47.22
C GLY A 1056 -25.49 -3.74 46.25
N LYS A 1057 -24.63 -3.72 45.23
CA LYS A 1057 -24.50 -2.64 44.23
C LYS A 1057 -24.87 -3.13 42.84
N VAL A 1058 -25.53 -2.29 42.05
CA VAL A 1058 -25.73 -2.56 40.61
C VAL A 1058 -24.41 -2.24 39.91
N ILE A 1059 -23.78 -3.25 39.33
CA ILE A 1059 -22.47 -3.11 38.68
C ILE A 1059 -22.57 -3.05 37.16
N LEU A 1060 -23.62 -3.62 36.57
CA LEU A 1060 -23.92 -3.54 35.14
C LEU A 1060 -25.37 -3.11 34.95
N LYS A 1061 -25.59 -2.28 33.92
CA LYS A 1061 -26.92 -1.93 33.41
C LYS A 1061 -26.89 -2.07 31.90
N GLN A 1062 -27.67 -3.00 31.39
CA GLN A 1062 -27.78 -3.23 29.96
C GLN A 1062 -29.09 -2.61 29.44
N PRO A 1063 -29.07 -1.53 28.62
CA PRO A 1063 -30.29 -0.95 28.08
C PRO A 1063 -30.96 -1.86 27.04
N PHE A 1064 -32.28 -1.79 26.98
CA PHE A 1064 -33.10 -2.33 25.90
C PHE A 1064 -34.41 -1.52 25.78
N VAL A 1065 -35.04 -1.58 24.61
CA VAL A 1065 -36.25 -0.84 24.28
C VAL A 1065 -37.40 -1.81 24.07
N ILE A 1066 -38.55 -1.50 24.67
CA ILE A 1066 -39.81 -2.20 24.43
C ILE A 1066 -40.74 -1.28 23.65
N THR A 1067 -41.30 -1.80 22.56
CA THR A 1067 -42.32 -1.13 21.77
C THR A 1067 -43.66 -1.84 21.94
N ILE A 1068 -44.67 -1.09 22.39
CA ILE A 1068 -46.07 -1.52 22.40
C ILE A 1068 -46.77 -0.83 21.22
N PRO A 1069 -47.20 -1.57 20.19
CA PRO A 1069 -47.79 -0.97 19.00
C PRO A 1069 -49.14 -0.31 19.31
N TYR A 1070 -49.44 0.80 18.63
CA TYR A 1070 -50.77 1.39 18.66
C TYR A 1070 -51.75 0.42 17.98
N THR A 1071 -52.73 -0.07 18.75
CA THR A 1071 -53.85 -0.81 18.18
C THR A 1071 -54.76 0.17 17.43
N PHE A 1072 -54.62 0.25 16.11
CA PHE A 1072 -55.67 0.86 15.29
C PHE A 1072 -56.86 -0.08 15.30
N SER A 1073 -57.97 0.32 15.93
CA SER A 1073 -59.26 -0.32 15.67
C SER A 1073 -59.55 -0.17 14.20
N SER A 1074 -59.77 -1.28 13.48
CA SER A 1074 -60.25 -1.29 12.11
C SER A 1074 -61.39 -0.28 11.96
N ILE A 1075 -61.20 0.72 11.10
CA ILE A 1075 -62.29 1.54 10.59
C ILE A 1075 -63.03 0.65 9.61
N ASP A 1076 -64.26 0.29 9.97
CA ASP A 1076 -65.27 -0.36 9.12
C ASP A 1076 -65.74 0.60 8.01
#